data_AF-A0A084G749-F1
#
_entry.id   AF-A0A084G749-F1
#
_cell.length_a   1.000
_cell.length_b   1.000
_cell.length_c   1.000
_cell.angle_alpha   90.00
_cell.angle_beta   90.00
_cell.angle_gamma   90.00
#
_symmetry.space_group_name_H-M   'P 1'
#
loop_
_entity.id
_entity.type
_entity.pdbx_description
1 polymer ?
#
loop_
_entity_poly.entity_id
_entity_poly.type
_entity_poly.pdbx_seq_one_letter_code
_entity_poly.pdbx_strand_id
1 'polypeptide(L)'
;MESRDAPFVFKETRLNLEPSSSAFVANIRVPAPSSHSRGAYRRYTGSHGTDLDEETTFAQKNLSPASSIFQRKLSTSPTSFLWRVLEDGTVLSVRAVDVCKQNKTPDASLVLNFKFTIPIQPSCVALTEPDDHDALFIYVIDQSNHLYSFSLRPDLFCRRSSLDSNIGDVCRVHLPPSLASRYPHRLVAAGANTLLVTLHDGGLVRLDRNHAHDASANPWIESNYNSQTWAQGLRNLLPIRGSSTVKYGKINMDYSAAASVHVSSLGLDYSFLFTVCIDHRMRIWNPRTGQILHTVDILNAERNPQEIGKWTIDPSQTNLVRIIETGPGRGVCVTFSPIGPGEFKFWKVLAKTDSNLILEDAYPNDHFIPNAPSLSDAWTLADFSISEIADAQLHIWILWKNNTTYRVQRLRLTLTEMTESWESGSDAVYFDSSLPTAETSGPCDPIDSTERWLEVILCPGRFTRSTLETALAIYERGLGKKTEGSSKGPRSLPESICLVLASTAALERGPSGGMDYEQFRSASEIHWRRFYRLLVELDKRRSEAVSLVLDSAADTAWVVCADFVSAIRECSQLEKLYHNLSRPEGSQKDVAKLVSTALSFLDVLPDNIMQVCNAVLRPELFEDTTKTDLERIQYFSDKAGFWRGVTEEDCIPVVENLGQNFNLVTLDLYNQILDLVAPDASTNRNIRHPLTEFGRKLVVKSVQDNLALQWKVCFSQLILLVHMEFEFEQEEDALHHRVDIGTVFRRLVDVLRRLELLRWLSKAEISVPLRMERGGASSPVALKRGNDEMQTITALEGSVGHLLGFGDVKREPLASSLTDIVASLCSPESDIELSPAHIQCFLVKRDRADLAAELIPFSDRTPFSTYVQGRVFLALRDYSSASIYFKKAAIGLSVEDAGTDRHSVGLLDDTEWNLLYKGMAKYYCHIVSIFEKARAYSYVVEFSRLALQFISSTNPAEAQLIRAEMLSRQFNAAVAISSFDVAHAALLSMTDQAVQHSSLRKLIDKMCESCHNIELTSLPFTGLTATVDDILTQKCRSSGDVVHGVPYHQIHYSWRISRNDYRGAASVLLERIHKLQAAGEGDKFVGEDVLDTPVTRHYLLLINALSCVNPKQAWIFSEEVSDTEGGVKPGKRKVVTLADVRKQYQEELDRIAAIQNDQFGFEADDAMQIL
;
A
#
# COMPACT_ATOMS: atom_id res chain seq x y z
N MET A 1 -38.25 25.68 15.25
CA MET A 1 -37.44 25.38 16.44
C MET A 1 -36.24 24.60 15.93
N GLU A 2 -35.24 25.34 15.46
CA GLU A 2 -34.01 24.80 14.89
C GLU A 2 -33.18 24.17 16.01
N SER A 3 -32.65 22.98 15.75
CA SER A 3 -31.83 22.23 16.68
C SER A 3 -30.67 23.07 17.21
N ARG A 4 -30.44 23.02 18.54
CA ARG A 4 -29.29 23.61 19.23
C ARG A 4 -28.02 22.81 18.90
N ASP A 5 -27.69 22.65 17.62
CA ASP A 5 -26.54 21.84 17.21
C ASP A 5 -25.24 22.59 17.45
N ALA A 6 -24.28 21.94 18.11
CA ALA A 6 -22.96 22.46 18.38
C ALA A 6 -22.13 22.63 17.08
N PRO A 7 -21.24 23.64 16.98
CA PRO A 7 -20.37 23.81 15.81
C PRO A 7 -19.43 22.61 15.63
N PHE A 8 -19.19 22.22 14.37
CA PHE A 8 -18.25 21.17 14.02
C PHE A 8 -16.81 21.71 14.05
N VAL A 9 -16.06 21.35 15.08
CA VAL A 9 -14.65 21.77 15.26
C VAL A 9 -13.68 20.63 14.94
N PHE A 10 -14.14 19.39 15.11
CA PHE A 10 -13.36 18.17 14.91
C PHE A 10 -13.92 17.35 13.77
N LYS A 11 -13.06 16.55 13.15
CA LYS A 11 -13.44 15.55 12.16
C LYS A 11 -12.88 14.19 12.54
N GLU A 12 -13.71 13.19 12.37
CA GLU A 12 -13.32 11.81 12.58
C GLU A 12 -12.67 11.24 11.33
N THR A 13 -11.50 10.60 11.47
CA THR A 13 -10.84 9.84 10.42
C THR A 13 -10.87 8.35 10.76
N ARG A 14 -11.64 7.58 9.99
CA ARG A 14 -11.82 6.13 10.18
C ARG A 14 -10.67 5.33 9.58
N LEU A 15 -9.94 4.57 10.40
CA LEU A 15 -8.79 3.77 10.00
C LEU A 15 -9.03 2.25 10.17
N ASN A 16 -9.02 1.52 9.06
CA ASN A 16 -9.07 0.05 9.07
C ASN A 16 -7.79 -0.56 9.67
N LEU A 17 -7.96 -1.67 10.39
CA LEU A 17 -6.87 -2.35 11.10
C LEU A 17 -6.21 -3.48 10.30
N GLU A 18 -6.52 -3.63 9.01
CA GLU A 18 -5.97 -4.69 8.17
C GLU A 18 -4.43 -4.57 8.06
N PRO A 19 -3.68 -5.64 8.38
CA PRO A 19 -2.23 -5.63 8.24
C PRO A 19 -1.86 -5.57 6.76
N SER A 20 -0.81 -4.82 6.43
CA SER A 20 -0.33 -4.69 5.04
C SER A 20 0.32 -5.98 4.49
N SER A 21 0.63 -6.94 5.37
CA SER A 21 1.07 -8.28 5.03
C SER A 21 0.71 -9.27 6.14
N SER A 22 0.45 -10.53 5.77
CA SER A 22 0.26 -11.62 6.74
C SER A 22 1.53 -11.92 7.55
N ALA A 23 2.70 -11.51 7.04
CA ALA A 23 3.99 -11.58 7.72
C ALA A 23 3.98 -10.88 9.09
N PHE A 24 3.18 -9.82 9.22
CA PHE A 24 3.07 -9.04 10.46
C PHE A 24 2.19 -9.69 11.52
N VAL A 25 1.48 -10.77 11.21
CA VAL A 25 0.59 -11.44 12.17
C VAL A 25 1.29 -12.66 12.79
N ALA A 26 1.51 -12.61 14.10
CA ALA A 26 2.04 -13.72 14.88
C ALA A 26 0.94 -14.36 15.73
N ASN A 27 0.70 -15.66 15.52
CA ASN A 27 -0.27 -16.43 16.31
C ASN A 27 0.45 -17.22 17.40
N ILE A 28 0.13 -16.94 18.67
CA ILE A 28 0.73 -17.53 19.86
C ILE A 28 -0.32 -18.40 20.54
N ARG A 29 -0.04 -19.69 20.72
CA ARG A 29 -0.94 -20.59 21.49
C ARG A 29 -0.62 -20.46 22.98
N VAL A 30 -1.64 -20.16 23.79
CA VAL A 30 -1.50 -20.03 25.24
C VAL A 30 -1.48 -21.43 25.87
N PRO A 31 -0.66 -21.69 26.92
CA PRO A 31 -0.64 -22.96 27.62
C PRO A 31 -2.02 -23.31 28.21
N ALA A 32 -2.47 -24.56 28.00
CA ALA A 32 -3.70 -25.05 28.64
C ALA A 32 -3.46 -25.31 30.14
N PRO A 33 -4.43 -24.99 31.03
CA PRO A 33 -4.33 -25.35 32.43
C PRO A 33 -4.22 -26.88 32.58
N SER A 34 -3.38 -27.32 33.54
CA SER A 34 -2.86 -28.69 33.67
C SER A 34 -3.87 -29.85 33.52
N SER A 35 -3.33 -31.00 33.10
CA SER A 35 -3.94 -32.22 32.53
C SER A 35 -5.07 -32.96 33.29
N HIS A 36 -5.66 -32.40 34.35
CA HIS A 36 -6.67 -33.10 35.18
C HIS A 36 -8.13 -32.87 34.76
N SER A 37 -8.39 -32.03 33.75
CA SER A 37 -9.74 -31.76 33.23
C SER A 37 -10.06 -32.45 31.90
N ARG A 38 -9.34 -33.52 31.52
CA ARG A 38 -9.67 -34.36 30.35
C ARG A 38 -11.04 -35.08 30.46
N GLY A 39 -11.72 -35.01 31.60
CA GLY A 39 -13.02 -35.65 31.86
C GLY A 39 -14.27 -34.84 31.52
N ALA A 40 -14.17 -33.55 31.17
CA ALA A 40 -15.33 -32.69 30.87
C ALA A 40 -15.50 -32.36 29.37
N TYR A 41 -14.69 -32.96 28.49
CA TYR A 41 -14.90 -32.89 27.04
C TYR A 41 -15.96 -33.90 26.60
N ARG A 42 -17.21 -33.65 27.00
CA ARG A 42 -18.39 -34.30 26.40
C ARG A 42 -19.34 -33.21 25.91
N ARG A 43 -19.28 -32.99 24.58
CA ARG A 43 -20.26 -32.30 23.73
C ARG A 43 -20.50 -30.81 24.02
N TYR A 44 -19.56 -29.99 23.56
CA TYR A 44 -19.91 -28.75 22.84
C TYR A 44 -19.40 -28.75 21.39
N THR A 45 -19.07 -29.92 20.84
CA THR A 45 -19.35 -30.20 19.42
C THR A 45 -20.84 -30.54 19.32
N GLY A 46 -21.67 -29.53 19.53
CA GLY A 46 -23.03 -29.57 19.02
C GLY A 46 -22.92 -29.75 17.52
N SER A 47 -23.47 -30.85 17.06
CA SER A 47 -23.87 -31.07 15.68
C SER A 47 -24.73 -29.89 15.19
N HIS A 48 -24.08 -28.82 14.75
CA HIS A 48 -24.60 -27.90 13.74
C HIS A 48 -23.66 -27.97 12.54
N GLY A 49 -23.57 -29.19 11.97
CA GLY A 49 -23.32 -29.29 10.55
C GLY A 49 -24.57 -28.76 9.85
N THR A 50 -24.33 -27.93 8.83
CA THR A 50 -25.28 -27.25 7.93
C THR A 50 -25.99 -26.01 8.50
N ASP A 51 -25.65 -24.86 7.93
CA ASP A 51 -26.26 -23.53 8.07
C ASP A 51 -25.94 -22.68 9.31
N LEU A 52 -24.65 -22.41 9.57
CA LEU A 52 -24.30 -21.11 10.18
C LEU A 52 -24.40 -20.05 9.09
N ASP A 53 -25.09 -18.95 9.38
CA ASP A 53 -25.16 -17.78 8.50
C ASP A 53 -23.75 -17.21 8.34
N GLU A 54 -23.31 -16.96 7.11
CA GLU A 54 -21.96 -16.45 6.82
C GLU A 54 -21.73 -15.10 7.50
N GLU A 55 -22.82 -14.35 7.70
CA GLU A 55 -22.84 -13.11 8.46
C GLU A 55 -22.50 -13.30 9.94
N THR A 56 -23.00 -14.37 10.57
CA THR A 56 -22.65 -14.70 11.96
C THR A 56 -21.19 -15.14 12.08
N THR A 57 -20.70 -15.88 11.08
CA THR A 57 -19.29 -16.31 11.04
C THR A 57 -18.35 -15.11 10.88
N PHE A 58 -18.74 -14.11 10.07
CA PHE A 58 -18.01 -12.85 9.94
C PHE A 58 -17.99 -12.08 11.27
N ALA A 59 -19.14 -11.96 11.93
CA ALA A 59 -19.25 -11.28 13.21
C ALA A 59 -18.32 -11.90 14.26
N GLN A 60 -18.33 -13.22 14.40
CA GLN A 60 -17.50 -13.93 15.38
C GLN A 60 -16.00 -13.77 15.13
N LYS A 61 -15.57 -13.76 13.85
CA LYS A 61 -14.14 -13.71 13.50
C LYS A 61 -13.55 -12.30 13.58
N ASN A 62 -14.28 -11.30 13.09
CA ASN A 62 -13.71 -9.97 12.84
C ASN A 62 -14.22 -8.88 13.78
N LEU A 63 -15.41 -9.02 14.38
CA LEU A 63 -15.97 -8.00 15.27
C LEU A 63 -15.55 -8.28 16.72
N SER A 64 -14.94 -7.29 17.37
CA SER A 64 -14.54 -7.40 18.77
C SER A 64 -15.62 -6.87 19.70
N PRO A 65 -16.18 -7.69 20.61
CA PRO A 65 -17.13 -7.22 21.62
C PRO A 65 -16.46 -6.40 22.73
N ALA A 66 -15.14 -6.51 22.90
CA ALA A 66 -14.37 -5.74 23.85
C ALA A 66 -13.01 -5.34 23.23
N SER A 67 -12.75 -4.05 23.22
CA SER A 67 -11.54 -3.45 22.68
C SER A 67 -11.28 -2.10 23.33
N SER A 68 -9.99 -1.78 23.53
CA SER A 68 -9.57 -0.47 24.02
C SER A 68 -8.09 -0.24 23.71
N ILE A 69 -7.64 1.00 23.88
CA ILE A 69 -6.25 1.42 23.73
C ILE A 69 -5.67 1.67 25.12
N PHE A 70 -4.55 1.03 25.43
CA PHE A 70 -3.77 1.27 26.63
C PHE A 70 -2.56 2.15 26.30
N GLN A 71 -2.31 3.15 27.14
CA GLN A 71 -1.21 4.10 26.97
C GLN A 71 -0.22 3.98 28.13
N ARG A 72 1.06 3.93 27.79
CA ARG A 72 2.18 3.91 28.74
C ARG A 72 2.54 5.33 29.16
N LYS A 73 2.92 5.49 30.43
CA LYS A 73 3.26 6.80 31.00
C LYS A 73 4.78 7.03 31.05
N LEU A 74 5.57 5.97 31.24
CA LEU A 74 6.97 6.10 31.63
C LEU A 74 7.98 5.63 30.56
N SER A 75 7.59 4.84 29.57
CA SER A 75 8.54 4.20 28.64
C SER A 75 8.83 4.91 27.33
N THR A 76 9.89 4.41 26.69
CA THR A 76 10.17 4.61 25.27
C THR A 76 9.17 3.89 24.36
N SER A 77 9.11 4.30 23.09
CA SER A 77 8.23 3.73 22.05
C SER A 77 8.38 2.20 21.95
N PRO A 78 7.29 1.41 21.88
CA PRO A 78 5.93 1.85 21.65
C PRO A 78 5.18 2.34 22.90
N THR A 79 4.35 3.36 22.74
CA THR A 79 3.61 4.05 23.83
C THR A 79 2.14 3.65 23.92
N SER A 80 1.49 3.37 22.79
CA SER A 80 0.05 3.08 22.70
C SER A 80 -0.19 1.69 22.12
N PHE A 81 -0.97 0.88 22.84
CA PHE A 81 -1.28 -0.51 22.49
C PHE A 81 -2.79 -0.71 22.36
N LEU A 82 -3.24 -1.12 21.18
CA LEU A 82 -4.61 -1.55 20.95
C LEU A 82 -4.73 -3.03 21.30
N TRP A 83 -5.67 -3.37 22.17
CA TRP A 83 -6.05 -4.76 22.44
C TRP A 83 -7.49 -5.01 22.01
N ARG A 84 -7.74 -6.19 21.44
CA ARG A 84 -9.05 -6.62 20.93
C ARG A 84 -9.30 -8.07 21.30
N VAL A 85 -10.52 -8.36 21.73
CA VAL A 85 -11.00 -9.72 21.95
C VAL A 85 -11.75 -10.18 20.71
N LEU A 86 -11.34 -11.29 20.09
CA LEU A 86 -11.84 -11.82 18.81
C LEU A 86 -12.23 -13.30 18.94
N GLU A 87 -12.83 -13.89 17.90
CA GLU A 87 -13.22 -15.31 17.83
C GLU A 87 -14.05 -15.75 19.06
N ASP A 88 -15.16 -15.06 19.34
CA ASP A 88 -16.04 -15.31 20.50
C ASP A 88 -15.32 -15.33 21.86
N GLY A 89 -14.29 -14.51 22.01
CA GLY A 89 -13.53 -14.43 23.26
C GLY A 89 -12.34 -15.37 23.35
N THR A 90 -12.04 -16.14 22.31
CA THR A 90 -10.93 -17.11 22.32
C THR A 90 -9.60 -16.52 21.87
N VAL A 91 -9.58 -15.34 21.23
CA VAL A 91 -8.35 -14.69 20.79
C VAL A 91 -8.21 -13.30 21.39
N LEU A 92 -7.07 -13.02 22.02
CA LEU A 92 -6.66 -11.66 22.38
C LEU A 92 -5.63 -11.17 21.36
N SER A 93 -6.00 -10.18 20.56
CA SER A 93 -5.10 -9.52 19.61
C SER A 93 -4.53 -8.26 20.24
N VAL A 94 -3.20 -8.08 20.19
CA VAL A 94 -2.49 -6.90 20.71
C VAL A 94 -1.55 -6.35 19.65
N ARG A 95 -1.59 -5.04 19.42
CA ARG A 95 -0.71 -4.34 18.47
C ARG A 95 -0.37 -2.94 18.94
N ALA A 96 0.78 -2.41 18.50
CA ALA A 96 1.10 -1.00 18.68
C ALA A 96 0.29 -0.12 17.70
N VAL A 97 -0.14 1.06 18.17
CA VAL A 97 -0.92 2.06 17.42
C VAL A 97 -0.33 3.46 17.51
N ASP A 98 0.97 3.57 17.80
CA ASP A 98 1.65 4.86 17.78
C ASP A 98 1.63 5.48 16.38
N VAL A 99 1.35 6.76 16.28
CA VAL A 99 1.32 7.51 15.01
C VAL A 99 2.74 7.81 14.51
N CYS A 100 3.66 8.09 15.42
CA CYS A 100 5.05 8.41 15.11
C CYS A 100 6.02 7.64 15.98
N LYS A 101 7.25 7.49 15.48
CA LYS A 101 8.36 6.86 16.17
C LYS A 101 9.56 7.80 16.29
N GLN A 102 10.57 7.41 17.04
CA GLN A 102 11.83 8.15 17.05
C GLN A 102 12.68 7.74 15.83
N ASN A 103 13.47 8.68 15.27
CA ASN A 103 14.23 8.48 14.03
C ASN A 103 15.10 7.20 13.96
N LYS A 104 15.51 6.62 15.11
CA LYS A 104 16.40 5.45 15.18
C LYS A 104 15.71 4.15 15.64
N THR A 105 14.44 4.19 16.02
CA THR A 105 13.74 3.01 16.54
C THR A 105 13.09 2.22 15.40
N PRO A 106 13.18 0.87 15.40
CA PRO A 106 12.47 0.05 14.42
C PRO A 106 10.95 0.25 14.56
N ASP A 107 10.23 0.01 13.46
CA ASP A 107 8.76 0.10 13.47
C ASP A 107 8.15 -1.12 14.19
N ALA A 108 7.16 -0.88 15.05
CA ALA A 108 6.49 -1.90 15.84
C ALA A 108 5.23 -2.40 15.12
N SER A 109 5.39 -3.00 13.93
CA SER A 109 4.27 -3.36 13.05
C SER A 109 3.64 -4.73 13.33
N LEU A 110 4.22 -5.54 14.23
CA LEU A 110 3.71 -6.89 14.51
C LEU A 110 2.42 -6.88 15.33
N VAL A 111 1.49 -7.75 14.93
CA VAL A 111 0.24 -8.04 15.62
C VAL A 111 0.37 -9.39 16.32
N LEU A 112 0.21 -9.41 17.64
CA LEU A 112 0.32 -10.62 18.46
C LEU A 112 -1.08 -11.14 18.79
N ASN A 113 -1.42 -12.33 18.30
CA ASN A 113 -2.70 -12.99 18.55
C ASN A 113 -2.51 -14.16 19.54
N PHE A 114 -2.96 -13.98 20.78
CA PHE A 114 -2.93 -15.01 21.82
C PHE A 114 -4.20 -15.87 21.75
N LYS A 115 -4.06 -17.16 21.46
CA LYS A 115 -5.17 -18.11 21.33
C LYS A 115 -5.39 -18.89 22.62
N PHE A 116 -6.55 -18.69 23.23
CA PHE A 116 -7.01 -19.36 24.44
C PHE A 116 -7.87 -20.58 24.08
N THR A 117 -7.82 -21.62 24.91
CA THR A 117 -8.70 -22.79 24.78
C THR A 117 -10.09 -22.55 25.35
N ILE A 118 -10.20 -21.63 26.32
CA ILE A 118 -11.43 -21.25 27.01
C ILE A 118 -11.62 -19.74 26.75
N PRO A 119 -12.84 -19.27 26.45
CA PRO A 119 -13.06 -17.86 26.20
C PRO A 119 -12.71 -16.99 27.41
N ILE A 120 -12.26 -15.77 27.13
CA ILE A 120 -11.97 -14.73 28.11
C ILE A 120 -13.27 -14.28 28.78
N GLN A 121 -13.22 -14.06 30.09
CA GLN A 121 -14.34 -13.50 30.83
C GLN A 121 -14.53 -12.02 30.43
N PRO A 122 -15.77 -11.55 30.13
CA PRO A 122 -16.01 -10.15 29.78
C PRO A 122 -15.48 -9.18 30.85
N SER A 123 -14.92 -8.04 30.44
CA SER A 123 -14.33 -7.04 31.34
C SER A 123 -13.18 -7.52 32.25
N CYS A 124 -12.56 -8.67 31.94
CA CYS A 124 -11.46 -9.23 32.71
C CYS A 124 -10.11 -9.24 31.97
N VAL A 125 -9.82 -8.14 31.27
CA VAL A 125 -8.52 -7.86 30.63
C VAL A 125 -7.97 -6.59 31.25
N ALA A 126 -6.77 -6.65 31.82
CA ALA A 126 -6.09 -5.50 32.42
C ALA A 126 -4.65 -5.40 31.90
N LEU A 127 -4.25 -4.19 31.52
CA LEU A 127 -2.90 -3.88 31.06
C LEU A 127 -2.25 -2.94 32.07
N THR A 128 -0.94 -3.10 32.28
CA THR A 128 -0.16 -2.24 33.18
C THR A 128 1.30 -2.19 32.76
N GLU A 129 1.99 -1.15 33.22
CA GLU A 129 3.39 -0.89 32.99
C GLU A 129 4.17 -1.12 34.31
N PRO A 130 5.24 -1.94 34.31
CA PRO A 130 6.14 -2.07 35.44
C PRO A 130 7.16 -0.92 35.51
N ASP A 131 7.41 -0.44 36.73
CA ASP A 131 8.41 0.60 36.98
C ASP A 131 9.86 0.07 36.84
N ASP A 132 10.07 -1.24 37.05
CA ASP A 132 11.40 -1.85 37.13
C ASP A 132 12.09 -2.08 35.77
N HIS A 133 11.32 -2.26 34.69
CA HIS A 133 11.84 -2.60 33.36
C HIS A 133 10.85 -2.27 32.23
N ASP A 134 11.38 -2.03 31.03
CA ASP A 134 10.58 -1.69 29.84
C ASP A 134 9.83 -2.94 29.29
N ALA A 135 8.64 -3.19 29.82
CA ALA A 135 7.74 -4.26 29.38
C ALA A 135 6.27 -3.85 29.52
N LEU A 136 5.39 -4.53 28.78
CA LEU A 136 3.95 -4.46 28.91
C LEU A 136 3.46 -5.72 29.63
N PHE A 137 2.81 -5.53 30.78
CA PHE A 137 2.15 -6.63 31.48
C PHE A 137 0.67 -6.69 31.11
N ILE A 138 0.21 -7.88 30.71
CA ILE A 138 -1.19 -8.15 30.38
C ILE A 138 -1.71 -9.24 31.29
N TYR A 139 -2.84 -8.98 31.95
CA TYR A 139 -3.52 -9.91 32.83
C TYR A 139 -4.91 -10.24 32.29
N VAL A 140 -5.24 -11.52 32.23
CA VAL A 140 -6.49 -12.01 31.64
C VAL A 140 -7.08 -13.09 32.52
N ILE A 141 -8.39 -13.05 32.78
CA ILE A 141 -9.11 -14.15 33.43
C ILE A 141 -10.04 -14.83 32.42
N ASP A 142 -9.95 -16.15 32.32
CA ASP A 142 -10.86 -16.95 31.48
C ASP A 142 -12.17 -17.32 32.19
N GLN A 143 -13.14 -17.85 31.46
CA GLN A 143 -14.42 -18.31 32.02
C GLN A 143 -14.31 -19.48 33.01
N SER A 144 -13.13 -20.11 33.12
CA SER A 144 -12.81 -21.12 34.13
C SER A 144 -12.05 -20.55 35.33
N ASN A 145 -12.00 -19.22 35.43
CA ASN A 145 -11.39 -18.44 36.51
C ASN A 145 -9.87 -18.56 36.62
N HIS A 146 -9.17 -19.02 35.57
CA HIS A 146 -7.71 -19.02 35.54
C HIS A 146 -7.18 -17.63 35.19
N LEU A 147 -6.19 -17.16 35.94
CA LEU A 147 -5.45 -15.93 35.70
C LEU A 147 -4.22 -16.21 34.84
N TYR A 148 -4.19 -15.61 33.66
CA TYR A 148 -3.06 -15.58 32.74
C TYR A 148 -2.30 -14.28 32.92
N SER A 149 -0.98 -14.36 33.07
CA SER A 149 -0.07 -13.21 33.18
C SER A 149 0.93 -13.24 32.03
N PHE A 150 0.94 -12.18 31.21
CA PHE A 150 1.85 -12.01 30.09
C PHE A 150 2.87 -10.90 30.37
N SER A 151 4.13 -11.15 30.02
CA SER A 151 5.21 -10.15 30.10
C SER A 151 5.81 -9.92 28.72
N LEU A 152 5.44 -8.82 28.06
CA LEU A 152 5.82 -8.53 26.68
C LEU A 152 6.87 -7.42 26.62
N ARG A 153 8.04 -7.70 26.05
CA ARG A 153 9.04 -6.66 25.77
C ARG A 153 8.71 -5.93 24.47
N PRO A 154 9.03 -4.62 24.33
CA PRO A 154 8.85 -3.85 23.10
C PRO A 154 9.39 -4.53 21.83
N ASP A 155 10.55 -5.20 21.92
CA ASP A 155 11.20 -5.89 20.80
C ASP A 155 10.33 -6.99 20.15
N LEU A 156 9.37 -7.56 20.90
CA LEU A 156 8.44 -8.57 20.39
C LEU A 156 7.46 -8.01 19.35
N PHE A 157 7.22 -6.70 19.37
CA PHE A 157 6.35 -6.01 18.41
C PHE A 157 7.11 -5.56 17.16
N CYS A 158 8.45 -5.57 17.19
CA CYS A 158 9.29 -5.12 16.09
C CYS A 158 9.84 -6.29 15.26
N ARG A 159 10.18 -7.43 15.88
CA ARG A 159 10.89 -8.54 15.21
C ARG A 159 10.26 -9.89 15.49
N ARG A 160 9.92 -10.61 14.42
CA ARG A 160 9.31 -11.95 14.52
C ARG A 160 10.28 -12.99 15.10
N SER A 161 11.58 -12.87 14.80
CA SER A 161 12.62 -13.76 15.34
C SER A 161 12.73 -13.72 16.87
N SER A 162 12.31 -12.63 17.51
CA SER A 162 12.32 -12.50 18.98
C SER A 162 11.25 -13.35 19.68
N LEU A 163 10.23 -13.82 18.94
CA LEU A 163 9.16 -14.67 19.46
C LEU A 163 9.62 -16.13 19.62
N ASP A 164 10.39 -16.66 18.66
CA ASP A 164 10.74 -18.09 18.62
C ASP A 164 11.62 -18.54 19.80
N SER A 165 12.37 -17.64 20.43
CA SER A 165 13.26 -17.97 21.56
C SER A 165 12.59 -17.94 22.94
N ASN A 166 11.39 -17.36 23.11
CA ASN A 166 10.89 -16.93 24.43
C ASN A 166 9.44 -17.32 24.80
N ILE A 167 8.70 -18.09 23.98
CA ILE A 167 7.25 -18.36 24.20
C ILE A 167 6.93 -18.98 25.57
N GLY A 168 7.83 -19.81 26.13
CA GLY A 168 7.63 -20.46 27.43
C GLY A 168 7.70 -19.54 28.65
N ASP A 169 8.46 -18.44 28.56
CA ASP A 169 8.62 -17.47 29.66
C ASP A 169 7.59 -16.33 29.60
N VAL A 170 6.94 -16.15 28.45
CA VAL A 170 6.04 -15.02 28.18
C VAL A 170 4.71 -15.16 28.90
N CYS A 171 4.19 -16.38 29.15
CA CYS A 171 2.88 -16.60 29.76
C CYS A 171 2.96 -17.49 31.00
N ARG A 172 2.37 -17.03 32.11
CA ARG A 172 2.19 -17.81 33.33
C ARG A 172 0.71 -17.98 33.64
N VAL A 173 0.31 -19.17 34.06
CA VAL A 173 -1.09 -19.51 34.40
C VAL A 173 -1.19 -19.83 35.89
N HIS A 174 -2.17 -19.24 36.56
CA HIS A 174 -2.43 -19.46 37.98
C HIS A 174 -3.94 -19.53 38.24
N LEU A 175 -4.39 -20.35 39.19
CA LEU A 175 -5.79 -20.38 39.63
C LEU A 175 -5.87 -19.80 41.06
N PRO A 176 -6.32 -18.55 41.22
CA PRO A 176 -6.58 -17.95 42.52
C PRO A 176 -7.56 -18.80 43.37
N PRO A 177 -7.21 -19.26 44.59
CA PRO A 177 -8.12 -20.03 45.44
C PRO A 177 -9.48 -19.35 45.72
N SER A 178 -9.49 -18.02 45.87
CA SER A 178 -10.71 -17.23 46.04
C SER A 178 -11.69 -17.32 44.86
N LEU A 179 -11.16 -17.45 43.63
CA LEU A 179 -11.95 -17.54 42.41
C LEU A 179 -12.42 -18.97 42.09
N ALA A 180 -12.00 -19.97 42.86
CA ALA A 180 -12.47 -21.35 42.66
C ALA A 180 -13.99 -21.49 42.94
N SER A 181 -14.54 -20.68 43.85
CA SER A 181 -15.97 -20.72 44.24
C SER A 181 -16.73 -19.44 43.94
N ARG A 182 -16.04 -18.33 43.63
CA ARG A 182 -16.66 -17.04 43.35
C ARG A 182 -16.37 -16.61 41.93
N TYR A 183 -17.38 -16.04 41.28
CA TYR A 183 -17.26 -15.58 39.90
C TYR A 183 -16.70 -14.14 39.83
N PRO A 184 -15.61 -13.92 39.06
CA PRO A 184 -15.07 -12.60 38.78
C PRO A 184 -15.97 -11.84 37.80
N HIS A 185 -16.14 -10.55 38.07
CA HIS A 185 -16.91 -9.62 37.24
C HIS A 185 -16.00 -8.63 36.50
N ARG A 186 -15.03 -8.00 37.19
CA ARG A 186 -14.06 -7.09 36.56
C ARG A 186 -12.66 -7.29 37.12
N LEU A 187 -11.67 -7.09 36.26
CA LEU A 187 -10.25 -7.08 36.61
C LEU A 187 -9.69 -5.68 36.38
N VAL A 188 -9.01 -5.12 37.39
CA VAL A 188 -8.32 -3.84 37.30
C VAL A 188 -6.90 -3.99 37.87
N ALA A 189 -5.91 -3.47 37.16
CA ALA A 189 -4.54 -3.39 37.67
C ALA A 189 -4.36 -2.08 38.43
N ALA A 190 -4.07 -2.15 39.73
CA ALA A 190 -3.73 -0.98 40.54
C ALA A 190 -2.25 -0.57 40.38
N GLY A 191 -1.42 -1.52 39.94
CA GLY A 191 -0.03 -1.35 39.56
C GLY A 191 0.52 -2.67 39.00
N ALA A 192 1.79 -2.71 38.64
CA ALA A 192 2.40 -3.88 38.03
C ALA A 192 2.38 -5.15 38.90
N ASN A 193 2.36 -4.97 40.22
CA ASN A 193 2.43 -6.05 41.20
C ASN A 193 1.14 -6.23 42.01
N THR A 194 0.08 -5.44 41.75
CA THR A 194 -1.17 -5.50 42.51
C THR A 194 -2.37 -5.47 41.57
N LEU A 195 -3.16 -6.54 41.60
CA LEU A 195 -4.40 -6.69 40.84
C LEU A 195 -5.60 -6.68 41.77
N LEU A 196 -6.70 -6.11 41.30
CA LEU A 196 -7.97 -6.03 42.00
C LEU A 196 -9.04 -6.72 41.14
N VAL A 197 -9.77 -7.65 41.73
CA VAL A 197 -10.85 -8.39 41.07
C VAL A 197 -12.14 -8.14 41.84
N THR A 198 -13.14 -7.57 41.18
CA THR A 198 -14.49 -7.44 41.75
C THR A 198 -15.30 -8.69 41.44
N LEU A 199 -16.15 -9.10 42.37
CA LEU A 199 -16.89 -10.34 42.31
C LEU A 199 -18.40 -10.11 42.16
N HIS A 200 -19.12 -11.13 41.70
CA HIS A 200 -20.58 -11.11 41.58
C HIS A 200 -21.33 -10.89 42.91
N ASP A 201 -20.71 -11.22 44.04
CA ASP A 201 -21.26 -11.09 45.39
C ASP A 201 -20.95 -9.73 46.05
N GLY A 202 -20.35 -8.79 45.30
CA GLY A 202 -19.91 -7.50 45.83
C GLY A 202 -18.63 -7.56 46.66
N GLY A 203 -17.93 -8.69 46.64
CA GLY A 203 -16.58 -8.83 47.18
C GLY A 203 -15.50 -8.23 46.29
N LEU A 204 -14.36 -7.93 46.91
CA LEU A 204 -13.14 -7.46 46.28
C LEU A 204 -12.00 -8.41 46.65
N VAL A 205 -11.34 -8.99 45.65
CA VAL A 205 -10.12 -9.78 45.83
C VAL A 205 -8.94 -8.93 45.41
N ARG A 206 -7.95 -8.80 46.27
CA ARG A 206 -6.65 -8.20 45.96
C ARG A 206 -5.61 -9.30 45.80
N LEU A 207 -4.89 -9.28 44.69
CA LEU A 207 -3.78 -10.18 44.40
C LEU A 207 -2.49 -9.35 44.37
N ASP A 208 -1.60 -9.58 45.32
CA ASP A 208 -0.26 -8.97 45.35
C ASP A 208 0.79 -9.97 44.90
N ARG A 209 1.78 -9.54 44.12
CA ARG A 209 2.83 -10.42 43.60
C ARG A 209 3.71 -10.93 44.74
N ASN A 210 3.93 -12.24 44.77
CA ASN A 210 4.78 -12.88 45.79
C ASN A 210 6.26 -12.75 45.40
N HIS A 211 7.04 -12.11 46.26
CA HIS A 211 8.50 -11.93 46.09
C HIS A 211 9.35 -12.93 46.90
N ALA A 212 8.73 -13.90 47.57
CA ALA A 212 9.44 -14.91 48.37
C ALA A 212 10.13 -16.00 47.50
N HIS A 213 11.08 -16.76 48.08
CA HIS A 213 11.83 -17.80 47.37
C HIS A 213 10.97 -18.94 46.76
N ASP A 214 9.73 -19.13 47.22
CA ASP A 214 8.72 -20.08 46.68
C ASP A 214 7.79 -19.49 45.58
N ALA A 215 8.16 -18.34 45.00
CA ALA A 215 7.34 -17.60 44.02
C ALA A 215 6.97 -18.37 42.74
N SER A 216 7.63 -19.50 42.44
CA SER A 216 7.26 -20.33 41.28
C SER A 216 5.98 -21.14 41.50
N ALA A 217 5.65 -21.51 42.74
CA ALA A 217 4.47 -22.32 43.07
C ALA A 217 3.24 -21.44 43.37
N ASN A 218 3.43 -20.35 44.13
CA ASN A 218 2.37 -19.39 44.47
C ASN A 218 2.83 -17.96 44.11
N PRO A 219 2.60 -17.52 42.86
CA PRO A 219 3.04 -16.20 42.40
C PRO A 219 2.22 -15.03 42.97
N TRP A 220 1.07 -15.28 43.60
CA TRP A 220 0.16 -14.27 44.13
C TRP A 220 -0.20 -14.51 45.60
N ILE A 221 -0.30 -13.43 46.38
CA ILE A 221 -0.80 -13.37 47.76
C ILE A 221 -2.20 -12.75 47.71
N GLU A 222 -3.19 -13.45 48.23
CA GLU A 222 -4.59 -13.03 48.14
C GLU A 222 -5.08 -12.37 49.43
N SER A 223 -5.80 -11.26 49.29
CA SER A 223 -6.57 -10.63 50.36
C SER A 223 -8.02 -10.44 49.90
N ASN A 224 -8.98 -10.95 50.69
CA ASN A 224 -10.40 -10.90 50.36
C ASN A 224 -11.11 -9.88 51.24
N TYR A 225 -11.82 -8.95 50.61
CA TYR A 225 -12.62 -7.92 51.26
C TYR A 225 -14.08 -8.03 50.81
N ASN A 226 -15.01 -7.64 51.68
CA ASN A 226 -16.44 -7.67 51.39
C ASN A 226 -17.06 -6.30 51.70
N SER A 227 -17.99 -5.86 50.87
CA SER A 227 -18.71 -4.60 51.01
C SER A 227 -19.78 -4.63 52.10
N GLN A 228 -20.21 -5.82 52.51
CA GLN A 228 -21.19 -5.99 53.59
C GLN A 228 -20.54 -5.74 54.95
N THR A 229 -21.00 -4.72 55.64
CA THR A 229 -20.69 -4.51 57.07
C THR A 229 -21.17 -5.74 57.84
N TRP A 230 -20.40 -6.23 58.82
CA TRP A 230 -20.71 -7.41 59.64
C TRP A 230 -22.20 -7.52 60.07
N ALA A 231 -22.86 -6.40 60.33
CA ALA A 231 -24.28 -6.32 60.72
C ALA A 231 -25.28 -6.72 59.62
N GLN A 232 -24.94 -6.63 58.33
CA GLN A 232 -25.78 -7.05 57.20
C GLN A 232 -25.52 -8.52 56.82
N GLY A 233 -24.28 -9.00 56.95
CA GLY A 233 -23.92 -10.41 56.70
C GLY A 233 -24.65 -11.40 57.64
N LEU A 234 -24.88 -11.02 58.90
CA LEU A 234 -25.70 -11.82 59.83
C LEU A 234 -27.19 -11.87 59.45
N ARG A 235 -27.70 -10.90 58.68
CA ARG A 235 -29.11 -10.91 58.22
C ARG A 235 -29.33 -11.83 57.02
N ASN A 236 -28.30 -12.06 56.20
CA ASN A 236 -28.35 -12.99 55.05
C ASN A 236 -28.24 -14.48 55.46
N LEU A 237 -27.93 -14.79 56.72
CA LEU A 237 -27.99 -16.15 57.28
C LEU A 237 -29.42 -16.61 57.62
N LEU A 238 -30.42 -15.72 57.51
CA LEU A 238 -31.84 -16.05 57.69
C LEU A 238 -32.53 -16.23 56.31
N PRO A 239 -33.12 -17.40 55.99
CA PRO A 239 -33.65 -17.71 54.65
C PRO A 239 -34.89 -16.91 54.20
N ILE A 240 -35.34 -15.92 54.97
CA ILE A 240 -36.70 -15.38 54.88
C ILE A 240 -36.77 -14.07 54.05
N ARG A 241 -35.62 -13.49 53.67
CA ARG A 241 -35.57 -12.42 52.66
C ARG A 241 -34.39 -12.69 51.74
N GLY A 242 -34.69 -13.07 50.49
CA GLY A 242 -33.67 -13.24 49.46
C GLY A 242 -32.85 -11.95 49.30
N SER A 243 -31.53 -12.10 49.23
CA SER A 243 -30.62 -11.03 48.80
C SER A 243 -31.13 -10.44 47.49
N SER A 244 -31.17 -9.13 47.39
CA SER A 244 -31.70 -8.43 46.23
C SER A 244 -30.68 -8.48 45.08
N THR A 245 -30.90 -9.37 44.12
CA THR A 245 -29.96 -9.67 43.02
C THR A 245 -30.52 -9.31 41.64
N VAL A 246 -29.67 -8.87 40.70
CA VAL A 246 -29.98 -8.74 39.27
C VAL A 246 -29.45 -9.95 38.51
N LYS A 247 -30.21 -10.50 37.56
CA LYS A 247 -29.73 -11.56 36.68
C LYS A 247 -28.85 -10.98 35.56
N TYR A 248 -27.60 -11.42 35.46
CA TYR A 248 -26.67 -11.03 34.39
C TYR A 248 -26.06 -12.28 33.74
N GLY A 249 -26.42 -12.55 32.49
CA GLY A 249 -26.05 -13.78 31.80
C GLY A 249 -26.55 -15.03 32.55
N LYS A 250 -25.60 -15.85 33.03
CA LYS A 250 -25.88 -17.09 33.79
C LYS A 250 -25.77 -16.92 35.31
N ILE A 251 -25.42 -15.72 35.80
CA ILE A 251 -25.07 -15.46 37.20
C ILE A 251 -26.05 -14.43 37.78
N ASN A 252 -26.39 -14.57 39.07
CA ASN A 252 -27.13 -13.55 39.82
C ASN A 252 -26.12 -12.64 40.52
N MET A 253 -26.13 -11.35 40.16
CA MET A 253 -25.27 -10.31 40.70
C MET A 253 -25.94 -9.67 41.92
N ASP A 254 -25.22 -9.54 43.03
CA ASP A 254 -25.70 -8.75 44.18
C ASP A 254 -25.73 -7.26 43.83
N TYR A 255 -26.67 -6.49 44.39
CA TYR A 255 -26.73 -5.04 44.16
C TYR A 255 -25.46 -4.29 44.63
N SER A 256 -24.69 -4.89 45.54
CA SER A 256 -23.41 -4.36 46.00
C SER A 256 -22.26 -4.58 45.00
N ALA A 257 -22.46 -5.39 43.95
CA ALA A 257 -21.43 -5.63 42.94
C ALA A 257 -21.10 -4.37 42.14
N ALA A 258 -19.80 -4.18 41.85
CA ALA A 258 -19.29 -3.00 41.20
C ALA A 258 -19.56 -3.03 39.69
N ALA A 259 -20.46 -2.17 39.22
CA ALA A 259 -20.72 -1.95 37.80
C ALA A 259 -19.54 -1.22 37.15
N SER A 260 -18.97 -0.18 37.76
CA SER A 260 -17.78 0.52 37.23
C SER A 260 -16.70 0.63 38.31
N VAL A 261 -15.43 0.57 37.89
CA VAL A 261 -14.27 0.56 38.78
C VAL A 261 -13.18 1.47 38.22
N HIS A 262 -12.62 2.33 39.06
CA HIS A 262 -11.49 3.20 38.71
C HIS A 262 -10.49 3.26 39.86
N VAL A 263 -9.20 3.18 39.55
CA VAL A 263 -8.11 3.28 40.53
C VAL A 263 -7.33 4.56 40.25
N SER A 264 -7.08 5.35 41.29
CA SER A 264 -6.29 6.59 41.20
C SER A 264 -5.36 6.71 42.40
N SER A 265 -4.14 7.18 42.15
CA SER A 265 -3.16 7.54 43.19
C SER A 265 -3.38 8.95 43.74
N LEU A 266 -4.14 9.80 43.04
CA LEU A 266 -4.28 11.23 43.35
C LEU A 266 -2.92 11.92 43.53
N GLY A 267 -1.90 11.52 42.76
CA GLY A 267 -0.53 11.98 42.92
C GLY A 267 0.17 11.61 44.24
N LEU A 268 -0.29 10.57 44.95
CA LEU A 268 0.28 10.10 46.23
C LEU A 268 0.90 8.69 46.11
N ASP A 269 1.69 8.28 47.10
CA ASP A 269 2.35 6.96 47.17
C ASP A 269 1.39 5.78 47.42
N TYR A 270 0.10 6.06 47.63
CA TYR A 270 -0.94 5.07 47.83
C TYR A 270 -2.12 5.33 46.90
N SER A 271 -2.81 4.27 46.50
CA SER A 271 -3.96 4.34 45.61
C SER A 271 -5.28 4.25 46.37
N PHE A 272 -6.33 4.77 45.74
CA PHE A 272 -7.72 4.65 46.15
C PHE A 272 -8.51 3.97 45.05
N LEU A 273 -9.49 3.15 45.44
CA LEU A 273 -10.36 2.42 44.52
C LEU A 273 -11.77 3.01 44.60
N PHE A 274 -12.26 3.51 43.49
CA PHE A 274 -13.60 4.07 43.35
C PHE A 274 -14.46 3.07 42.60
N THR A 275 -15.54 2.62 43.24
CA THR A 275 -16.47 1.65 42.65
C THR A 275 -17.87 2.24 42.61
N VAL A 276 -18.48 2.28 41.43
CA VAL A 276 -19.93 2.52 41.28
C VAL A 276 -20.62 1.17 41.23
N CYS A 277 -21.49 0.90 42.18
CA CYS A 277 -22.17 -0.38 42.31
C CYS A 277 -23.56 -0.37 41.66
N ILE A 278 -24.14 -1.57 41.46
CA ILE A 278 -25.46 -1.75 40.85
C ILE A 278 -26.57 -1.02 41.62
N ASP A 279 -26.40 -0.81 42.94
CA ASP A 279 -27.29 -0.02 43.80
C ASP A 279 -27.18 1.51 43.63
N HIS A 280 -26.51 1.99 42.58
CA HIS A 280 -26.31 3.41 42.27
C HIS A 280 -25.50 4.17 43.33
N ARG A 281 -24.73 3.46 44.16
CA ARG A 281 -23.84 4.07 45.14
C ARG A 281 -22.38 4.00 44.68
N MET A 282 -21.68 5.11 44.86
CA MET A 282 -20.22 5.15 44.79
C MET A 282 -19.64 4.79 46.16
N ARG A 283 -18.76 3.78 46.18
CA ARG A 283 -17.97 3.38 47.34
C ARG A 283 -16.50 3.66 47.06
N ILE A 284 -15.83 4.32 47.99
CA ILE A 284 -14.40 4.61 47.92
C ILE A 284 -13.69 3.69 48.90
N TRP A 285 -12.76 2.89 48.42
CA TRP A 285 -12.02 1.91 49.19
C TRP A 285 -10.56 2.33 49.31
N ASN A 286 -9.97 2.04 50.47
CA ASN A 286 -8.53 1.92 50.58
C ASN A 286 -8.15 0.49 50.14
N PRO A 287 -7.50 0.29 48.99
CA PRO A 287 -7.13 -1.05 48.49
C PRO A 287 -6.09 -1.73 49.38
N ARG A 288 -5.34 -0.98 50.21
CA ARG A 288 -4.36 -1.55 51.14
C ARG A 288 -5.03 -2.25 52.32
N THR A 289 -6.01 -1.60 52.92
CA THR A 289 -6.69 -2.09 54.13
C THR A 289 -8.00 -2.81 53.81
N GLY A 290 -8.55 -2.60 52.62
CA GLY A 290 -9.87 -3.08 52.21
C GLY A 290 -11.04 -2.36 52.89
N GLN A 291 -10.77 -1.26 53.59
CA GLN A 291 -11.79 -0.48 54.27
C GLN A 291 -12.52 0.45 53.29
N ILE A 292 -13.85 0.52 53.39
CA ILE A 292 -14.66 1.54 52.72
C ILE A 292 -14.53 2.86 53.50
N LEU A 293 -13.97 3.87 52.85
CA LEU A 293 -13.79 5.21 53.39
C LEU A 293 -15.07 6.03 53.28
N HIS A 294 -15.73 5.98 52.12
CA HIS A 294 -16.94 6.75 51.83
C HIS A 294 -17.95 5.92 51.05
N THR A 295 -19.25 6.18 51.27
CA THR A 295 -20.37 5.64 50.49
C THR A 295 -21.38 6.75 50.27
N VAL A 296 -21.66 7.08 49.01
CA VAL A 296 -22.59 8.15 48.62
C VAL A 296 -23.39 7.72 47.39
N ASP A 297 -24.60 8.26 47.20
CA ASP A 297 -25.32 8.14 45.94
C ASP A 297 -24.60 8.96 44.85
N ILE A 298 -24.49 8.44 43.61
CA ILE A 298 -23.73 9.15 42.56
C ILE A 298 -24.34 10.49 42.13
N LEU A 299 -25.58 10.81 42.53
CA LEU A 299 -26.21 12.13 42.33
C LEU A 299 -26.38 12.91 43.64
N ASN A 300 -25.79 12.44 44.75
CA ASN A 300 -25.96 13.01 46.09
C ASN A 300 -27.44 13.09 46.57
N ALA A 301 -28.31 12.22 46.04
CA ALA A 301 -29.73 12.22 46.35
C ALA A 301 -30.07 11.29 47.53
N GLU A 302 -30.98 11.73 48.41
CA GLU A 302 -31.54 10.88 49.46
C GLU A 302 -32.58 9.92 48.87
N ARG A 303 -32.32 8.61 48.94
CA ARG A 303 -33.17 7.58 48.32
C ARG A 303 -33.77 6.62 49.34
N ASN A 304 -35.04 6.28 49.12
CA ASN A 304 -35.75 5.31 49.95
C ASN A 304 -35.21 3.89 49.71
N PRO A 305 -34.74 3.18 50.76
CA PRO A 305 -34.13 1.85 50.64
C PRO A 305 -35.12 0.74 50.23
N GLN A 306 -36.42 1.02 50.20
CA GLN A 306 -37.45 0.08 49.71
C GLN A 306 -37.63 0.11 48.19
N GLU A 307 -37.12 1.14 47.51
CA GLU A 307 -37.29 1.35 46.06
C GLU A 307 -36.04 1.06 45.23
N ILE A 308 -35.03 0.37 45.80
CA ILE A 308 -33.73 0.14 45.15
C ILE A 308 -33.88 -0.44 43.74
N GLY A 309 -34.88 -1.30 43.50
CA GLY A 309 -35.17 -1.88 42.18
C GLY A 309 -35.50 -0.87 41.07
N LYS A 310 -35.94 0.36 41.40
CA LYS A 310 -36.17 1.43 40.42
C LYS A 310 -34.87 2.13 40.00
N TRP A 311 -33.83 1.98 40.80
CA TRP A 311 -32.59 2.73 40.71
C TRP A 311 -31.38 1.83 40.43
N THR A 312 -31.59 0.69 39.77
CA THR A 312 -30.52 -0.28 39.47
C THR A 312 -29.80 0.06 38.18
N ILE A 313 -28.48 -0.02 38.22
CA ILE A 313 -27.61 0.14 37.05
C ILE A 313 -27.42 -1.23 36.37
N ASP A 314 -27.43 -1.28 35.04
CA ASP A 314 -27.12 -2.51 34.30
C ASP A 314 -25.66 -2.94 34.57
N PRO A 315 -25.41 -4.19 35.01
CA PRO A 315 -24.04 -4.71 35.22
C PRO A 315 -23.13 -4.66 33.99
N SER A 316 -23.68 -4.52 32.77
CA SER A 316 -22.89 -4.38 31.55
C SER A 316 -22.11 -3.06 31.47
N GLN A 317 -22.58 -2.00 32.15
CA GLN A 317 -22.02 -0.65 32.12
C GLN A 317 -20.61 -0.62 32.71
N THR A 318 -19.61 -0.10 31.99
CA THR A 318 -18.19 -0.19 32.37
C THR A 318 -17.62 1.14 32.88
N ASN A 319 -18.09 2.29 32.38
CA ASN A 319 -17.49 3.60 32.60
C ASN A 319 -18.52 4.60 33.17
N LEU A 320 -18.63 4.64 34.50
CA LEU A 320 -19.54 5.53 35.23
C LEU A 320 -18.83 6.50 36.17
N VAL A 321 -17.51 6.33 36.35
CA VAL A 321 -16.66 7.17 37.18
C VAL A 321 -15.30 7.40 36.52
N ARG A 322 -14.86 8.65 36.51
CA ARG A 322 -13.52 9.09 36.06
C ARG A 322 -12.92 10.06 37.05
N ILE A 323 -11.61 10.04 37.20
CA ILE A 323 -10.90 10.88 38.16
C ILE A 323 -9.74 11.58 37.45
N ILE A 324 -9.63 12.88 37.71
CA ILE A 324 -8.50 13.70 37.29
C ILE A 324 -7.72 14.10 38.53
N GLU A 325 -6.41 13.97 38.44
CA GLU A 325 -5.46 14.33 39.49
C GLU A 325 -4.99 15.76 39.24
N THR A 326 -5.48 16.73 40.01
CA THR A 326 -5.15 18.16 39.85
C THR A 326 -3.91 18.57 40.65
N GLY A 327 -3.50 17.73 41.61
CA GLY A 327 -2.31 17.94 42.43
C GLY A 327 -2.17 16.85 43.50
N PRO A 328 -1.11 16.88 44.32
CA PRO A 328 -0.88 15.86 45.32
C PRO A 328 -2.01 15.85 46.36
N GLY A 329 -2.73 14.73 46.42
CA GLY A 329 -3.89 14.52 47.28
C GLY A 329 -5.13 15.32 46.86
N ARG A 330 -5.16 15.91 45.66
CA ARG A 330 -6.31 16.66 45.14
C ARG A 330 -6.75 16.09 43.79
N GLY A 331 -8.05 15.94 43.61
CA GLY A 331 -8.59 15.52 42.33
C GLY A 331 -10.05 15.91 42.14
N VAL A 332 -10.51 15.81 40.91
CA VAL A 332 -11.91 15.95 40.55
C VAL A 332 -12.42 14.58 40.11
N CYS A 333 -13.41 14.07 40.82
CA CYS A 333 -14.11 12.84 40.45
C CYS A 333 -15.42 13.22 39.75
N VAL A 334 -15.67 12.60 38.60
CA VAL A 334 -16.88 12.83 37.80
C VAL A 334 -17.62 11.52 37.69
N THR A 335 -18.90 11.54 38.08
CA THR A 335 -19.78 10.39 38.01
C THR A 335 -20.91 10.63 37.03
N PHE A 336 -21.31 9.60 36.29
CA PHE A 336 -22.44 9.64 35.38
C PHE A 336 -23.52 8.67 35.84
N SER A 337 -24.76 9.16 35.99
CA SER A 337 -25.91 8.31 36.23
C SER A 337 -26.61 8.00 34.92
N PRO A 338 -26.75 6.72 34.52
CA PRO A 338 -27.47 6.33 33.31
C PRO A 338 -29.00 6.31 33.52
N ILE A 339 -29.50 6.68 34.69
CA ILE A 339 -30.92 6.60 35.05
C ILE A 339 -31.63 7.89 34.63
N GLY A 340 -32.81 7.77 34.02
CA GLY A 340 -33.58 8.93 33.55
C GLY A 340 -32.95 9.56 32.30
N PRO A 341 -32.81 10.90 32.22
CA PRO A 341 -32.22 11.57 31.05
C PRO A 341 -30.69 11.45 30.96
N GLY A 342 -30.04 10.87 31.98
CA GLY A 342 -28.58 10.87 32.10
C GLY A 342 -28.08 12.16 32.76
N GLU A 343 -27.35 12.06 33.87
CA GLU A 343 -26.87 13.24 34.61
C GLU A 343 -25.43 13.06 35.08
N PHE A 344 -24.62 14.11 34.89
CA PHE A 344 -23.25 14.19 35.39
C PHE A 344 -23.20 14.90 36.75
N LYS A 345 -22.32 14.42 37.62
CA LYS A 345 -22.04 15.03 38.92
C LYS A 345 -20.53 15.17 39.13
N PHE A 346 -20.12 16.28 39.73
CA PHE A 346 -18.72 16.64 39.95
C PHE A 346 -18.40 16.68 41.44
N TRP A 347 -17.35 15.98 41.83
CA TRP A 347 -16.93 15.83 43.22
C TRP A 347 -15.50 16.32 43.38
N LYS A 348 -15.25 17.17 44.37
CA LYS A 348 -13.90 17.52 44.81
C LYS A 348 -13.40 16.45 45.76
N VAL A 349 -12.26 15.85 45.43
CA VAL A 349 -11.60 14.81 46.22
C VAL A 349 -10.36 15.41 46.88
N LEU A 350 -10.30 15.33 48.21
CA LEU A 350 -9.16 15.80 49.01
C LEU A 350 -8.66 14.67 49.92
N ALA A 351 -7.58 14.01 49.54
CA ALA A 351 -6.91 12.99 50.34
C ALA A 351 -5.88 13.63 51.27
N LYS A 352 -6.10 13.52 52.60
CA LYS A 352 -5.16 13.99 53.62
C LYS A 352 -4.22 12.89 54.09
N THR A 353 -4.75 11.67 54.24
CA THR A 353 -4.01 10.44 54.60
C THR A 353 -4.61 9.25 53.85
N ASP A 354 -3.97 8.08 53.92
CA ASP A 354 -4.45 6.83 53.33
C ASP A 354 -5.84 6.39 53.85
N SER A 355 -6.18 6.77 55.08
CA SER A 355 -7.48 6.48 55.71
C SER A 355 -8.44 7.67 55.77
N ASN A 356 -8.05 8.86 55.29
CA ASN A 356 -8.86 10.07 55.40
C ASN A 356 -8.92 10.80 54.05
N LEU A 357 -10.02 10.57 53.34
CA LEU A 357 -10.35 11.18 52.06
C LEU A 357 -11.63 11.97 52.26
N ILE A 358 -11.64 13.25 51.90
CA ILE A 358 -12.84 14.09 51.94
C ILE A 358 -13.41 14.15 50.53
N LEU A 359 -14.70 13.87 50.41
CA LEU A 359 -15.47 13.98 49.17
C LEU A 359 -16.52 15.08 49.34
N GLU A 360 -16.43 16.14 48.53
CA GLU A 360 -17.35 17.28 48.55
C GLU A 360 -18.03 17.43 47.19
N ASP A 361 -19.35 17.62 47.19
CA ASP A 361 -20.12 17.93 45.98
C ASP A 361 -19.79 19.35 45.51
N ALA A 362 -19.22 19.49 44.32
CA ALA A 362 -18.73 20.77 43.82
C ALA A 362 -19.86 21.73 43.47
N TYR A 363 -21.02 21.21 43.06
CA TYR A 363 -22.17 21.97 42.58
C TYR A 363 -23.47 21.28 43.05
N PRO A 364 -23.90 21.49 44.32
CA PRO A 364 -25.04 20.77 44.88
C PRO A 364 -26.40 21.14 44.26
N ASN A 365 -26.57 22.39 43.82
CA ASN A 365 -27.86 22.92 43.32
C ASN A 365 -28.02 22.82 41.79
N ASP A 366 -26.96 22.47 41.08
CA ASP A 366 -26.93 22.45 39.61
C ASP A 366 -27.09 21.01 39.08
N HIS A 367 -27.80 20.87 37.96
CA HIS A 367 -28.04 19.61 37.28
C HIS A 367 -27.40 19.64 35.90
N PHE A 368 -26.42 18.78 35.65
CA PHE A 368 -25.67 18.74 34.40
C PHE A 368 -26.16 17.61 33.50
N ILE A 369 -27.20 17.89 32.73
CA ILE A 369 -27.76 16.96 31.74
C ILE A 369 -27.08 17.22 30.39
N PRO A 370 -26.43 16.21 29.77
CA PRO A 370 -25.77 16.40 28.49
C PRO A 370 -26.81 16.49 27.37
N ASN A 371 -26.61 17.42 26.43
CA ASN A 371 -27.51 17.57 25.28
C ASN A 371 -27.22 16.47 24.25
N ALA A 372 -28.22 15.64 23.95
CA ALA A 372 -28.08 14.61 22.92
C ALA A 372 -27.87 15.24 21.52
N PRO A 373 -27.12 14.58 20.61
CA PRO A 373 -26.82 15.12 19.28
C PRO A 373 -28.06 15.37 18.41
N SER A 374 -29.13 14.58 18.58
CA SER A 374 -30.42 14.83 17.95
C SER A 374 -31.55 14.56 18.93
N LEU A 375 -32.62 15.36 18.84
CA LEU A 375 -33.81 15.20 19.68
C LEU A 375 -34.77 14.12 19.15
N SER A 376 -34.62 13.69 17.89
CA SER A 376 -35.50 12.72 17.23
C SER A 376 -35.17 11.27 17.58
N ASP A 377 -33.90 10.98 17.88
CA ASP A 377 -33.40 9.62 18.08
C ASP A 377 -33.08 9.36 19.56
N ALA A 378 -33.28 8.11 20.00
CA ALA A 378 -32.93 7.69 21.34
C ALA A 378 -31.41 7.42 21.45
N TRP A 379 -30.65 8.45 21.82
CA TRP A 379 -29.22 8.34 22.09
C TRP A 379 -28.96 7.87 23.51
N THR A 380 -28.00 6.96 23.67
CA THR A 380 -27.49 6.53 24.99
C THR A 380 -26.03 6.93 25.13
N LEU A 381 -25.63 7.38 26.31
CA LEU A 381 -24.23 7.67 26.60
C LEU A 381 -23.50 6.34 26.82
N ALA A 382 -22.60 5.99 25.90
CA ALA A 382 -21.87 4.72 25.94
C ALA A 382 -20.56 4.81 26.71
N ASP A 383 -19.83 5.92 26.57
CA ASP A 383 -18.56 6.14 27.26
C ASP A 383 -18.27 7.64 27.41
N PHE A 384 -17.39 7.98 28.36
CA PHE A 384 -16.85 9.34 28.50
C PHE A 384 -15.40 9.32 29.01
N SER A 385 -14.65 10.33 28.57
CA SER A 385 -13.28 10.58 28.99
C SER A 385 -13.12 12.04 29.39
N ILE A 386 -12.17 12.34 30.26
CA ILE A 386 -11.96 13.68 30.79
C ILE A 386 -10.47 14.02 30.77
N SER A 387 -10.17 15.27 30.47
CA SER A 387 -8.82 15.85 30.56
C SER A 387 -8.86 17.22 31.23
N GLU A 388 -7.76 17.57 31.89
CA GLU A 388 -7.51 18.90 32.41
C GLU A 388 -6.52 19.62 31.49
N ILE A 389 -6.80 20.88 31.20
CA ILE A 389 -5.90 21.79 30.51
C ILE A 389 -5.42 22.83 31.53
N ALA A 390 -4.25 23.42 31.27
CA ALA A 390 -3.75 24.56 32.03
C ALA A 390 -4.84 25.65 32.20
N ASP A 391 -4.85 26.34 33.34
CA ASP A 391 -5.81 27.39 33.72
C ASP A 391 -7.25 26.95 34.07
N ALA A 392 -7.40 25.85 34.83
CA ALA A 392 -8.69 25.44 35.43
C ALA A 392 -9.81 25.16 34.40
N GLN A 393 -9.42 24.75 33.19
CA GLN A 393 -10.31 24.27 32.13
C GLN A 393 -10.36 22.75 32.11
N LEU A 394 -11.58 22.21 31.98
CA LEU A 394 -11.87 20.79 31.93
C LEU A 394 -12.50 20.46 30.58
N HIS A 395 -11.96 19.44 29.89
CA HIS A 395 -12.55 18.91 28.67
C HIS A 395 -13.19 17.55 28.96
N ILE A 396 -14.50 17.43 28.69
CA ILE A 396 -15.21 16.15 28.72
C ILE A 396 -15.49 15.70 27.29
N TRP A 397 -15.03 14.52 26.95
CA TRP A 397 -15.38 13.84 25.70
C TRP A 397 -16.50 12.84 25.98
N ILE A 398 -17.58 12.93 25.21
CA ILE A 398 -18.78 12.11 25.35
C ILE A 398 -18.97 11.28 24.08
N LEU A 399 -19.15 9.98 24.24
CA LEU A 399 -19.52 9.04 23.17
C LEU A 399 -21.00 8.68 23.30
N TRP A 400 -21.79 9.10 22.32
CA TRP A 400 -23.20 8.77 22.17
C TRP A 400 -23.36 7.56 21.24
N LYS A 401 -24.25 6.63 21.58
CA LYS A 401 -24.54 5.43 20.80
C LYS A 401 -26.04 5.27 20.56
N ASN A 402 -26.39 4.92 19.32
CA ASN A 402 -27.71 4.50 18.89
C ASN A 402 -27.56 3.23 18.03
N ASN A 403 -27.71 2.07 18.66
CA ASN A 403 -27.43 0.76 18.05
C ASN A 403 -25.99 0.69 17.47
N THR A 404 -25.86 0.70 16.13
CA THR A 404 -24.59 0.61 15.41
C THR A 404 -24.01 1.97 15.02
N THR A 405 -24.77 3.06 15.18
CA THR A 405 -24.29 4.41 14.92
C THR A 405 -23.84 5.07 16.21
N TYR A 406 -22.84 5.95 16.11
CA TYR A 406 -22.35 6.72 17.24
C TYR A 406 -22.06 8.16 16.84
N ARG A 407 -21.96 9.03 17.83
CA ARG A 407 -21.54 10.44 17.70
C ARG A 407 -20.63 10.79 18.86
N VAL A 408 -19.67 11.68 18.61
CA VAL A 408 -18.77 12.19 19.64
C VAL A 408 -18.97 13.69 19.80
N GLN A 409 -18.93 14.13 21.05
CA GLN A 409 -19.02 15.54 21.42
C GLN A 409 -17.94 15.86 22.44
N ARG A 410 -17.39 17.07 22.39
CA ARG A 410 -16.51 17.61 23.41
C ARG A 410 -17.19 18.77 24.12
N LEU A 411 -17.15 18.77 25.44
CA LEU A 411 -17.59 19.88 26.28
C LEU A 411 -16.37 20.57 26.87
N ARG A 412 -16.24 21.87 26.65
CA ARG A 412 -15.21 22.73 27.24
C ARG A 412 -15.79 23.47 28.42
N LEU A 413 -15.29 23.16 29.60
CA LEU A 413 -15.86 23.62 30.86
C LEU A 413 -14.83 24.46 31.61
N THR A 414 -15.28 25.60 32.12
CA THR A 414 -14.46 26.46 32.98
C THR A 414 -14.97 26.31 34.40
N LEU A 415 -14.13 25.88 35.34
CA LEU A 415 -14.56 25.57 36.71
C LEU A 415 -15.19 26.76 37.47
N THR A 416 -14.91 28.00 37.05
CA THR A 416 -15.50 29.22 37.61
C THR A 416 -16.90 29.52 37.08
N GLU A 417 -17.22 29.11 35.85
CA GLU A 417 -18.45 29.44 35.10
C GLU A 417 -19.07 28.16 34.53
N MET A 418 -19.32 27.18 35.41
CA MET A 418 -19.71 25.83 35.03
C MET A 418 -21.05 25.78 34.27
N THR A 419 -22.07 26.51 34.73
CA THR A 419 -23.41 26.48 34.13
C THR A 419 -23.42 27.10 32.72
N GLU A 420 -22.73 28.23 32.53
CA GLU A 420 -22.65 28.91 31.23
C GLU A 420 -21.80 28.12 30.22
N SER A 421 -20.68 27.56 30.68
CA SER A 421 -19.82 26.72 29.83
C SER A 421 -20.46 25.38 29.47
N TRP A 422 -21.35 24.82 30.32
CA TRP A 422 -22.13 23.63 29.98
C TRP A 422 -23.10 23.86 28.82
N GLU A 423 -23.76 25.02 28.78
CA GLU A 423 -24.74 25.35 27.74
C GLU A 423 -24.10 25.78 26.42
N SER A 424 -22.99 26.53 26.47
CA SER A 424 -22.37 27.18 25.31
C SER A 424 -21.10 26.49 24.80
N GLY A 425 -20.39 25.75 25.65
CA GLY A 425 -19.06 25.18 25.37
C GLY A 425 -19.06 23.83 24.64
N SER A 426 -20.12 23.51 23.89
CA SER A 426 -20.22 22.26 23.14
C SER A 426 -19.55 22.35 21.78
N ASP A 427 -18.57 21.49 21.52
CA ASP A 427 -17.96 21.27 20.21
C ASP A 427 -18.41 19.91 19.66
N ALA A 428 -18.93 19.88 18.43
CA ALA A 428 -19.32 18.64 17.76
C ALA A 428 -18.16 18.04 16.95
N VAL A 429 -18.16 16.72 16.84
CA VAL A 429 -17.28 15.97 15.91
C VAL A 429 -18.08 15.62 14.66
N TYR A 430 -17.61 16.07 13.51
CA TYR A 430 -18.18 15.69 12.22
C TYR A 430 -17.82 14.24 11.91
N PHE A 431 -18.85 13.45 11.62
CA PHE A 431 -18.75 12.06 11.18
C PHE A 431 -19.40 11.94 9.81
N ASP A 432 -18.62 11.45 8.84
CA ASP A 432 -19.09 11.21 7.48
C ASP A 432 -19.92 9.92 7.45
N SER A 433 -21.25 10.08 7.51
CA SER A 433 -22.19 8.98 7.35
C SER A 433 -22.45 8.62 5.89
N SER A 434 -21.95 9.42 4.94
CA SER A 434 -22.29 9.28 3.52
C SER A 434 -21.27 8.40 2.80
N LEU A 435 -21.67 7.18 2.47
CA LEU A 435 -20.86 6.33 1.60
C LEU A 435 -21.11 6.75 0.14
N PRO A 436 -20.11 7.28 -0.61
CA PRO A 436 -20.25 7.58 -2.03
C PRO A 436 -20.85 6.42 -2.80
N THR A 437 -21.76 6.74 -3.71
CA THR A 437 -22.33 5.79 -4.68
C THR A 437 -21.57 5.95 -5.99
N ALA A 438 -21.42 4.87 -6.76
CA ALA A 438 -20.80 4.97 -8.08
C ALA A 438 -21.65 5.88 -8.97
N GLU A 439 -20.99 6.83 -9.64
CA GLU A 439 -21.63 7.71 -10.61
C GLU A 439 -22.10 6.90 -11.83
N THR A 440 -23.29 7.20 -12.32
CA THR A 440 -23.86 6.56 -13.52
C THR A 440 -22.95 6.86 -14.73
N SER A 441 -22.52 5.86 -15.49
CA SER A 441 -21.71 6.10 -16.70
C SER A 441 -22.60 6.67 -17.82
N GLY A 442 -22.41 7.93 -18.20
CA GLY A 442 -23.06 8.57 -19.33
C GLY A 442 -22.35 8.29 -20.66
N PRO A 443 -22.96 8.66 -21.81
CA PRO A 443 -22.42 8.38 -23.14
C PRO A 443 -21.11 9.12 -23.46
N CYS A 444 -20.79 10.18 -22.73
CA CYS A 444 -19.58 10.98 -22.90
C CYS A 444 -18.41 10.52 -22.02
N ASP A 445 -18.62 9.52 -21.15
CA ASP A 445 -17.56 9.03 -20.29
C ASP A 445 -16.84 7.81 -20.91
N PRO A 446 -15.50 7.80 -20.97
CA PRO A 446 -14.75 6.65 -21.46
C PRO A 446 -14.72 5.44 -20.52
N ILE A 447 -15.11 5.59 -19.25
CA ILE A 447 -15.02 4.55 -18.22
C ILE A 447 -16.32 3.74 -18.17
N ASP A 448 -16.22 2.40 -18.11
CA ASP A 448 -17.39 1.55 -17.97
C ASP A 448 -17.98 1.63 -16.54
N SER A 449 -19.29 1.43 -16.45
CA SER A 449 -20.02 1.29 -15.19
C SER A 449 -19.38 0.30 -14.22
N THR A 450 -18.85 -0.81 -14.73
CA THR A 450 -18.18 -1.85 -13.92
C THR A 450 -16.91 -1.32 -13.26
N GLU A 451 -16.09 -0.59 -14.01
CA GLU A 451 -14.84 0.03 -13.53
C GLU A 451 -15.12 1.09 -12.47
N ARG A 452 -16.17 1.91 -12.66
CA ARG A 452 -16.63 2.87 -11.63
C ARG A 452 -17.02 2.20 -10.31
N TRP A 453 -17.74 1.08 -10.38
CA TRP A 453 -18.09 0.31 -9.18
C TRP A 453 -16.85 -0.29 -8.50
N LEU A 454 -15.90 -0.81 -9.28
CA LEU A 454 -14.64 -1.33 -8.77
C LEU A 454 -13.81 -0.24 -8.10
N GLU A 455 -13.72 0.95 -8.68
CA GLU A 455 -13.02 2.09 -8.08
C GLU A 455 -13.61 2.46 -6.70
N VAL A 456 -14.94 2.44 -6.56
CA VAL A 456 -15.61 2.76 -5.28
C VAL A 456 -15.41 1.65 -4.25
N ILE A 457 -15.51 0.39 -4.67
CA ILE A 457 -15.44 -0.78 -3.78
C ILE A 457 -14.00 -1.08 -3.34
N LEU A 458 -13.04 -0.99 -4.26
CA LEU A 458 -11.63 -1.30 -4.03
C LEU A 458 -10.79 -0.09 -3.64
N CYS A 459 -11.42 1.06 -3.40
CA CYS A 459 -10.73 2.22 -2.86
C CYS A 459 -9.98 1.84 -1.57
N PRO A 460 -8.65 2.07 -1.48
CA PRO A 460 -7.85 1.62 -0.35
C PRO A 460 -8.38 2.17 0.97
N GLY A 461 -8.55 1.29 1.96
CA GLY A 461 -9.05 1.67 3.28
C GLY A 461 -10.57 1.85 3.38
N ARG A 462 -11.33 1.56 2.31
CA ARG A 462 -12.80 1.59 2.33
C ARG A 462 -13.38 0.35 3.02
N PHE A 463 -13.39 -0.78 2.32
CA PHE A 463 -13.80 -2.08 2.86
C PHE A 463 -12.57 -2.94 3.13
N THR A 464 -12.63 -3.77 4.17
CA THR A 464 -11.56 -4.78 4.39
C THR A 464 -11.72 -5.93 3.43
N ARG A 465 -10.62 -6.63 3.17
CA ARG A 465 -10.65 -7.87 2.38
C ARG A 465 -11.64 -8.89 2.95
N SER A 466 -11.70 -9.03 4.27
CA SER A 466 -12.66 -9.91 4.95
C SER A 466 -14.11 -9.53 4.70
N THR A 467 -14.43 -8.23 4.63
CA THR A 467 -15.78 -7.75 4.30
C THR A 467 -16.14 -8.08 2.86
N LEU A 468 -15.21 -7.88 1.91
CA LEU A 468 -15.41 -8.18 0.50
C LEU A 468 -15.60 -9.69 0.25
N GLU A 469 -14.77 -10.53 0.85
CA GLU A 469 -14.85 -12.00 0.73
C GLU A 469 -16.14 -12.55 1.33
N THR A 470 -16.55 -12.04 2.50
CA THR A 470 -17.83 -12.43 3.13
C THR A 470 -19.02 -11.97 2.30
N ALA A 471 -18.99 -10.74 1.80
CA ALA A 471 -20.06 -10.21 0.96
C ALA A 471 -20.23 -11.03 -0.33
N LEU A 472 -19.11 -11.43 -0.94
CA LEU A 472 -19.11 -12.27 -2.14
C LEU A 472 -19.71 -13.64 -1.84
N ALA A 473 -19.33 -14.27 -0.73
CA ALA A 473 -19.89 -15.55 -0.30
C ALA A 473 -21.41 -15.46 -0.08
N ILE A 474 -21.89 -14.43 0.62
CA ILE A 474 -23.32 -14.26 0.89
C ILE A 474 -24.08 -14.05 -0.42
N TYR A 475 -23.49 -13.28 -1.34
CA TYR A 475 -24.07 -13.04 -2.65
C TYR A 475 -24.13 -14.32 -3.51
N GLU A 476 -23.04 -15.11 -3.57
CA GLU A 476 -23.00 -16.39 -4.28
C GLU A 476 -24.02 -17.40 -3.73
N ARG A 477 -24.16 -17.46 -2.40
CA ARG A 477 -25.18 -18.27 -1.73
C ARG A 477 -26.58 -17.79 -2.08
N GLY A 478 -26.81 -16.48 -2.13
CA GLY A 478 -28.07 -15.87 -2.57
C GLY A 478 -28.44 -16.21 -4.02
N LEU A 479 -27.45 -16.51 -4.87
CA LEU A 479 -27.65 -16.98 -6.25
C LEU A 479 -27.86 -18.51 -6.35
N GLY A 480 -27.81 -19.24 -5.23
CA GLY A 480 -28.03 -20.69 -5.20
C GLY A 480 -26.85 -21.54 -5.68
N LYS A 481 -25.65 -20.95 -5.87
CA LYS A 481 -24.43 -21.73 -6.12
C LYS A 481 -24.01 -22.37 -4.80
N LYS A 482 -24.06 -23.71 -4.71
CA LYS A 482 -23.44 -24.42 -3.60
C LYS A 482 -21.93 -24.18 -3.66
N THR A 483 -21.34 -23.76 -2.55
CA THR A 483 -19.90 -23.67 -2.31
C THR A 483 -19.29 -25.07 -2.32
N GLU A 484 -19.33 -25.77 -3.45
CA GLU A 484 -18.40 -26.86 -3.68
C GLU A 484 -17.01 -26.23 -3.79
N GLY A 485 -16.10 -26.69 -2.94
CA GLY A 485 -14.73 -26.21 -2.83
C GLY A 485 -14.03 -26.17 -4.19
N SER A 486 -14.21 -25.04 -4.87
CA SER A 486 -13.66 -24.82 -6.19
C SER A 486 -12.22 -24.41 -5.97
N SER A 487 -11.34 -25.41 -5.98
CA SER A 487 -9.93 -25.28 -6.31
C SER A 487 -9.79 -24.59 -7.67
N LYS A 488 -9.83 -23.26 -7.67
CA LYS A 488 -9.39 -22.43 -8.79
C LYS A 488 -8.12 -21.75 -8.29
N GLY A 489 -7.10 -21.67 -9.16
CA GLY A 489 -5.79 -21.08 -8.82
C GLY A 489 -5.89 -19.67 -8.21
N PRO A 490 -4.78 -19.05 -7.80
CA PRO A 490 -4.82 -17.74 -7.13
C PRO A 490 -5.40 -16.67 -8.06
N ARG A 491 -6.72 -16.52 -8.05
CA ARG A 491 -7.44 -15.45 -8.74
C ARG A 491 -7.47 -14.24 -7.82
N SER A 492 -7.34 -13.07 -8.43
CA SER A 492 -7.46 -11.83 -7.66
C SER A 492 -8.90 -11.66 -7.16
N LEU A 493 -9.07 -10.98 -6.03
CA LEU A 493 -10.39 -10.66 -5.48
C LEU A 493 -11.24 -9.82 -6.47
N PRO A 494 -10.68 -8.81 -7.17
CA PRO A 494 -11.42 -8.05 -8.18
C PRO A 494 -11.95 -8.93 -9.32
N GLU A 495 -11.12 -9.83 -9.87
CA GLU A 495 -11.56 -10.77 -10.90
C GLU A 495 -12.69 -11.67 -10.42
N SER A 496 -12.62 -12.11 -9.16
CA SER A 496 -13.65 -12.98 -8.57
C SER A 496 -14.98 -12.24 -8.44
N ILE A 497 -14.97 -10.99 -7.98
CA ILE A 497 -16.16 -10.13 -7.89
C ILE A 497 -16.77 -9.91 -9.30
N CYS A 498 -15.94 -9.53 -10.27
CA CYS A 498 -16.39 -9.30 -11.65
C CYS A 498 -17.00 -10.55 -12.28
N LEU A 499 -16.40 -11.73 -12.08
CA LEU A 499 -16.91 -12.99 -12.65
C LEU A 499 -18.27 -13.37 -12.05
N VAL A 500 -18.45 -13.20 -10.75
CA VAL A 500 -19.72 -13.53 -10.08
C VAL A 500 -20.82 -12.61 -10.56
N LEU A 501 -20.58 -11.30 -10.59
CA LEU A 501 -21.57 -10.30 -11.01
C LEU A 501 -21.83 -10.32 -12.53
N ALA A 502 -20.82 -10.57 -13.35
CA ALA A 502 -21.03 -10.76 -14.79
C ALA A 502 -21.86 -12.02 -15.09
N SER A 503 -21.79 -13.06 -14.23
CA SER A 503 -22.58 -14.29 -14.42
C SER A 503 -24.08 -14.12 -14.15
N THR A 504 -24.52 -13.00 -13.58
CA THR A 504 -25.93 -12.75 -13.25
C THR A 504 -26.70 -11.97 -14.32
N ALA A 505 -26.01 -11.27 -15.21
CA ALA A 505 -26.63 -10.52 -16.30
C ALA A 505 -26.36 -11.22 -17.65
N ALA A 506 -27.41 -11.52 -18.42
CA ALA A 506 -27.29 -12.07 -19.76
C ALA A 506 -27.62 -11.00 -20.80
N LEU A 507 -26.85 -10.97 -21.90
CA LEU A 507 -27.12 -10.07 -23.03
C LEU A 507 -28.22 -10.67 -23.90
N GLU A 508 -29.43 -10.12 -23.80
CA GLU A 508 -30.61 -10.57 -24.55
C GLU A 508 -30.75 -9.81 -25.88
N ARG A 509 -31.58 -10.36 -26.78
CA ARG A 509 -31.96 -9.69 -28.02
C ARG A 509 -33.24 -8.90 -27.81
N GLY A 510 -33.22 -7.63 -28.16
CA GLY A 510 -34.38 -6.76 -28.11
C GLY A 510 -35.47 -7.17 -29.11
N PRO A 511 -36.66 -6.54 -29.03
CA PRO A 511 -37.80 -6.84 -29.90
C PRO A 511 -37.53 -6.57 -31.40
N SER A 512 -36.51 -5.77 -31.70
CA SER A 512 -36.03 -5.47 -33.06
C SER A 512 -35.02 -6.50 -33.62
N GLY A 513 -34.66 -7.52 -32.84
CA GLY A 513 -33.68 -8.55 -33.21
C GLY A 513 -32.20 -8.19 -32.98
N GLY A 514 -31.90 -6.93 -32.64
CA GLY A 514 -30.57 -6.48 -32.21
C GLY A 514 -30.26 -6.84 -30.75
N MET A 515 -28.98 -6.80 -30.35
CA MET A 515 -28.60 -7.00 -28.94
C MET A 515 -29.01 -5.79 -28.10
N ASP A 516 -29.66 -6.02 -26.96
CA ASP A 516 -30.13 -4.95 -26.08
C ASP A 516 -29.08 -4.60 -25.02
N TYR A 517 -28.19 -3.67 -25.38
CA TYR A 517 -27.12 -3.21 -24.49
C TYR A 517 -27.64 -2.37 -23.32
N GLU A 518 -28.80 -1.72 -23.46
CA GLU A 518 -29.36 -0.85 -22.43
C GLU A 518 -30.01 -1.67 -21.31
N GLN A 519 -30.75 -2.72 -21.68
CA GLN A 519 -31.26 -3.71 -20.74
C GLN A 519 -30.11 -4.44 -20.02
N PHE A 520 -29.04 -4.80 -20.74
CA PHE A 520 -27.87 -5.43 -20.12
C PHE A 520 -27.15 -4.53 -19.11
N ARG A 521 -26.97 -3.24 -19.44
CA ARG A 521 -26.35 -2.25 -18.55
C ARG A 521 -27.18 -2.01 -17.29
N SER A 522 -28.48 -1.77 -17.46
CA SER A 522 -29.40 -1.57 -16.32
C SER A 522 -29.50 -2.80 -15.42
N ALA A 523 -29.57 -4.01 -16.00
CA ALA A 523 -29.53 -5.25 -15.24
C ALA A 523 -28.22 -5.39 -14.45
N SER A 524 -27.07 -5.17 -15.10
CA SER A 524 -25.75 -5.21 -14.45
C SER A 524 -25.65 -4.21 -13.30
N GLU A 525 -26.12 -2.98 -13.49
CA GLU A 525 -26.12 -1.94 -12.47
C GLU A 525 -26.96 -2.32 -11.23
N ILE A 526 -28.12 -2.95 -11.43
CA ILE A 526 -28.95 -3.46 -10.33
C ILE A 526 -28.16 -4.48 -9.49
N HIS A 527 -27.40 -5.37 -10.13
CA HIS A 527 -26.60 -6.36 -9.44
C HIS A 527 -25.44 -5.73 -8.65
N TRP A 528 -24.75 -4.75 -9.23
CA TRP A 528 -23.72 -3.97 -8.52
C TRP A 528 -24.29 -3.20 -7.32
N ARG A 529 -25.43 -2.51 -7.48
CA ARG A 529 -26.11 -1.81 -6.38
C ARG A 529 -26.53 -2.76 -5.26
N ARG A 530 -27.02 -3.97 -5.60
CA ARG A 530 -27.37 -5.00 -4.59
C ARG A 530 -26.14 -5.48 -3.82
N PHE A 531 -25.04 -5.78 -4.51
CA PHE A 531 -23.79 -6.17 -3.88
C PHE A 531 -23.23 -5.05 -2.99
N TYR A 532 -23.25 -3.80 -3.46
CA TYR A 532 -22.82 -2.64 -2.70
C TYR A 532 -23.66 -2.42 -1.43
N ARG A 533 -24.99 -2.54 -1.51
CA ARG A 533 -25.87 -2.45 -0.32
C ARG A 533 -25.53 -3.49 0.73
N LEU A 534 -25.17 -4.71 0.31
CA LEU A 534 -24.74 -5.76 1.21
C LEU A 534 -23.41 -5.42 1.89
N LEU A 535 -22.45 -4.87 1.15
CA LEU A 535 -21.20 -4.34 1.72
C LEU A 535 -21.46 -3.24 2.76
N VAL A 536 -22.34 -2.30 2.44
CA VAL A 536 -22.72 -1.20 3.35
C VAL A 536 -23.34 -1.75 4.64
N GLU A 537 -24.17 -2.78 4.57
CA GLU A 537 -24.81 -3.36 5.76
C GLU A 537 -23.80 -4.10 6.66
N LEU A 538 -22.89 -4.87 6.07
CA LEU A 538 -21.78 -5.48 6.80
C LEU A 538 -20.88 -4.40 7.43
N ASP A 539 -20.69 -3.29 6.73
CA ASP A 539 -19.87 -2.17 7.19
C ASP A 539 -20.47 -1.43 8.39
N LYS A 540 -21.79 -1.25 8.42
CA LYS A 540 -22.49 -0.71 9.61
C LYS A 540 -22.30 -1.57 10.85
N ARG A 541 -22.19 -2.90 10.72
CA ARG A 541 -21.91 -3.76 11.88
C ARG A 541 -20.49 -3.58 12.42
N ARG A 542 -19.55 -3.23 11.54
CA ARG A 542 -18.16 -2.91 11.91
C ARG A 542 -18.04 -1.58 12.66
N SER A 543 -19.00 -0.67 12.48
CA SER A 543 -19.00 0.68 13.07
C SER A 543 -19.56 0.77 14.48
N GLU A 544 -19.90 -0.36 15.11
CA GLU A 544 -20.32 -0.33 16.51
C GLU A 544 -19.18 0.18 17.40
N ALA A 545 -19.41 1.29 18.10
CA ALA A 545 -18.43 1.86 19.04
C ALA A 545 -18.38 1.04 20.34
N VAL A 546 -17.16 0.80 20.81
CA VAL A 546 -16.85 -0.03 21.99
C VAL A 546 -16.27 0.80 23.14
N SER A 547 -15.31 1.69 22.85
CA SER A 547 -14.72 2.57 23.89
C SER A 547 -14.20 3.89 23.34
N LEU A 548 -14.10 4.89 24.23
CA LEU A 548 -13.50 6.20 23.98
C LEU A 548 -12.21 6.33 24.79
N VAL A 549 -11.08 6.57 24.12
CA VAL A 549 -9.77 6.72 24.76
C VAL A 549 -9.19 8.08 24.43
N LEU A 550 -8.61 8.74 25.43
CA LEU A 550 -7.93 10.02 25.25
C LEU A 550 -6.43 9.85 25.47
N ASP A 551 -5.65 10.30 24.51
CA ASP A 551 -4.21 10.46 24.64
C ASP A 551 -3.86 11.78 25.29
N SER A 552 -3.55 11.75 26.59
CA SER A 552 -3.13 12.93 27.34
C SER A 552 -1.78 13.51 26.86
N ALA A 553 -0.90 12.69 26.26
CA ALA A 553 0.41 13.14 25.80
C ALA A 553 0.34 13.75 24.39
N ALA A 554 -0.53 13.22 23.53
CA ALA A 554 -0.69 13.67 22.15
C ALA A 554 -1.91 14.60 21.93
N ASP A 555 -2.71 14.84 22.97
CA ASP A 555 -3.99 15.56 22.95
C ASP A 555 -4.92 15.08 21.82
N THR A 556 -5.05 13.75 21.68
CA THR A 556 -5.88 13.13 20.63
C THR A 556 -6.89 12.17 21.23
N ALA A 557 -8.13 12.27 20.78
CA ALA A 557 -9.19 11.34 21.17
C ALA A 557 -9.35 10.24 20.11
N TRP A 558 -9.57 9.02 20.58
CA TRP A 558 -9.71 7.81 19.76
C TRP A 558 -11.03 7.12 20.09
N VAL A 559 -11.81 6.82 19.06
CA VAL A 559 -12.98 5.94 19.18
C VAL A 559 -12.57 4.55 18.69
N VAL A 560 -12.63 3.58 19.59
CA VAL A 560 -12.36 2.18 19.24
C VAL A 560 -13.68 1.53 18.89
N CYS A 561 -13.81 1.12 17.63
CA CYS A 561 -14.98 0.39 17.13
C CYS A 561 -14.74 -1.11 17.13
N ALA A 562 -15.78 -1.87 16.77
CA ALA A 562 -15.75 -3.32 16.74
C ALA A 562 -14.70 -3.87 15.75
N ASP A 563 -14.42 -3.19 14.62
CA ASP A 563 -13.41 -3.65 13.64
C ASP A 563 -12.33 -2.63 13.25
N PHE A 564 -12.54 -1.35 13.52
CA PHE A 564 -11.62 -0.29 13.14
C PHE A 564 -11.41 0.69 14.30
N VAL A 565 -10.46 1.61 14.12
CA VAL A 565 -10.23 2.71 15.06
C VAL A 565 -10.46 4.02 14.32
N SER A 566 -11.07 4.98 15.00
CA SER A 566 -11.30 6.31 14.45
C SER A 566 -10.52 7.34 15.25
N ALA A 567 -9.65 8.08 14.56
CA ALA A 567 -8.90 9.18 15.14
C ALA A 567 -9.71 10.46 15.05
N ILE A 568 -9.83 11.20 16.15
CA ILE A 568 -10.47 12.52 16.17
C ILE A 568 -9.37 13.56 15.99
N ARG A 569 -9.40 14.25 14.84
CA ARG A 569 -8.47 15.34 14.51
C ARG A 569 -9.21 16.67 14.45
N GLU A 570 -8.48 17.77 14.56
CA GLU A 570 -9.06 19.09 14.36
C GLU A 570 -9.40 19.30 12.88
N CYS A 571 -10.53 19.95 12.60
CA CYS A 571 -10.88 20.35 11.23
C CYS A 571 -9.88 21.39 10.72
N SER A 572 -9.51 21.32 9.45
CA SER A 572 -8.83 22.44 8.79
C SER A 572 -9.76 23.66 8.72
N GLN A 573 -9.22 24.86 8.46
CA GLN A 573 -10.06 26.06 8.34
C GLN A 573 -11.13 25.91 7.24
N LEU A 574 -10.79 25.26 6.12
CA LEU A 574 -11.74 24.94 5.07
C LEU A 574 -12.82 23.93 5.51
N GLU A 575 -12.43 22.88 6.25
CA GLU A 575 -13.39 21.89 6.77
C GLU A 575 -14.34 22.53 7.79
N LYS A 576 -13.84 23.41 8.67
CA LYS A 576 -14.67 24.18 9.60
C LYS A 576 -15.69 25.04 8.86
N LEU A 577 -15.27 25.72 7.78
CA LEU A 577 -16.17 26.51 6.95
C LEU A 577 -17.24 25.62 6.29
N TYR A 578 -16.83 24.53 5.62
CA TYR A 578 -17.72 23.66 4.86
C TYR A 578 -18.76 22.93 5.74
N HIS A 579 -18.36 22.46 6.92
CA HIS A 579 -19.28 21.76 7.82
C HIS A 579 -20.21 22.71 8.59
N ASN A 580 -19.86 24.00 8.71
CA ASN A 580 -20.64 25.01 9.43
C ASN A 580 -21.23 26.08 8.49
N LEU A 581 -21.51 25.77 7.22
CA LEU A 581 -22.09 26.73 6.25
C LEU A 581 -23.42 27.36 6.74
N SER A 582 -24.19 26.65 7.55
CA SER A 582 -25.43 27.16 8.16
C SER A 582 -25.20 28.16 9.30
N ARG A 583 -24.01 28.18 9.91
CA ARG A 583 -23.61 29.05 11.03
C ARG A 583 -22.16 29.53 10.87
N PRO A 584 -21.87 30.39 9.89
CA PRO A 584 -20.52 30.87 9.65
C PRO A 584 -20.00 31.77 10.78
N GLU A 585 -18.71 31.67 11.06
CA GLU A 585 -18.01 32.58 11.96
C GLU A 585 -18.06 34.02 11.41
N GLY A 586 -18.06 35.01 12.31
CA GLY A 586 -18.30 36.42 11.98
C GLY A 586 -17.43 37.00 10.86
N SER A 587 -16.16 36.59 10.78
CA SER A 587 -15.19 37.04 9.78
C SER A 587 -15.31 36.31 8.43
N GLN A 588 -15.94 35.14 8.38
CA GLN A 588 -15.99 34.27 7.19
C GLN A 588 -17.38 34.21 6.55
N LYS A 589 -18.31 35.09 6.95
CA LYS A 589 -19.69 35.07 6.46
C LYS A 589 -19.81 35.20 4.94
N ASP A 590 -19.03 36.09 4.34
CA ASP A 590 -19.10 36.33 2.90
C ASP A 590 -18.43 35.20 2.11
N VAL A 591 -17.37 34.61 2.66
CA VAL A 591 -16.72 33.41 2.10
C VAL A 591 -17.67 32.21 2.15
N ALA A 592 -18.36 32.03 3.28
CA ALA A 592 -19.34 30.96 3.46
C ALA A 592 -20.49 31.09 2.45
N LYS A 593 -21.00 32.30 2.21
CA LYS A 593 -22.03 32.56 1.20
C LYS A 593 -21.57 32.20 -0.20
N LEU A 594 -20.34 32.57 -0.58
CA LEU A 594 -19.79 32.23 -1.89
C LEU A 594 -19.64 30.72 -2.06
N VAL A 595 -19.14 30.02 -1.04
CA VAL A 595 -19.00 28.56 -1.05
C VAL A 595 -20.37 27.86 -1.08
N SER A 596 -21.31 28.28 -0.23
CA SER A 596 -22.65 27.68 -0.19
C SER A 596 -23.40 27.88 -1.51
N THR A 597 -23.27 29.06 -2.13
CA THR A 597 -23.92 29.38 -3.41
C THR A 597 -23.37 28.52 -4.55
N ALA A 598 -22.06 28.33 -4.62
CA ALA A 598 -21.46 27.46 -5.62
C ALA A 598 -21.87 25.99 -5.45
N LEU A 599 -21.95 25.51 -4.20
CA LEU A 599 -22.38 24.15 -3.91
C LEU A 599 -23.86 23.94 -4.25
N SER A 600 -24.74 24.88 -3.89
CA SER A 600 -26.16 24.80 -4.26
C SER A 600 -26.35 24.85 -5.77
N PHE A 601 -25.57 25.68 -6.47
CA PHE A 601 -25.59 25.75 -7.93
C PHE A 601 -25.16 24.42 -8.57
N LEU A 602 -24.12 23.79 -8.03
CA LEU A 602 -23.63 22.50 -8.50
C LEU A 602 -24.63 21.35 -8.24
N ASP A 603 -25.35 21.38 -7.12
CA ASP A 603 -26.34 20.35 -6.77
C ASP A 603 -27.60 20.43 -7.67
N VAL A 604 -27.85 21.54 -8.37
CA VAL A 604 -28.92 21.69 -9.37
C VAL A 604 -28.58 20.99 -10.69
N LEU A 605 -27.29 20.87 -11.02
CA LEU A 605 -26.86 20.35 -12.32
C LEU A 605 -27.09 18.83 -12.44
N PRO A 606 -27.69 18.34 -13.55
CA PRO A 606 -27.82 16.91 -13.81
C PRO A 606 -26.46 16.21 -13.92
N ASP A 607 -26.39 14.94 -13.46
CA ASP A 607 -25.18 14.09 -13.52
C ASP A 607 -24.52 14.04 -14.91
N ASN A 608 -25.32 14.08 -15.98
CA ASN A 608 -24.80 14.07 -17.36
C ASN A 608 -24.00 15.34 -17.66
N ILE A 609 -24.47 16.51 -17.23
CA ILE A 609 -23.77 17.78 -17.42
C ILE A 609 -22.50 17.79 -16.56
N MET A 610 -22.58 17.27 -15.34
CA MET A 610 -21.42 17.13 -14.45
C MET A 610 -20.31 16.26 -15.06
N GLN A 611 -20.67 15.20 -15.80
CA GLN A 611 -19.71 14.38 -16.53
C GLN A 611 -19.08 15.11 -17.70
N VAL A 612 -19.86 15.91 -18.43
CA VAL A 612 -19.32 16.75 -19.51
C VAL A 612 -18.36 17.81 -18.94
N CYS A 613 -18.72 18.48 -17.84
CA CYS A 613 -17.84 19.43 -17.16
C CYS A 613 -16.51 18.77 -16.74
N ASN A 614 -16.56 17.56 -16.16
CA ASN A 614 -15.34 16.80 -15.83
C ASN A 614 -14.54 16.41 -17.08
N ALA A 615 -15.19 16.02 -18.17
CA ALA A 615 -14.52 15.69 -19.42
C ALA A 615 -13.85 16.91 -20.07
N VAL A 616 -14.45 18.09 -19.98
CA VAL A 616 -13.90 19.37 -20.47
C VAL A 616 -12.77 19.88 -19.57
N LEU A 617 -12.83 19.58 -18.28
CA LEU A 617 -11.75 19.91 -17.33
C LEU A 617 -10.47 19.09 -17.59
N ARG A 618 -10.59 17.83 -18.03
CA ARG A 618 -9.41 16.94 -18.25
C ARG A 618 -8.33 17.56 -19.16
N PRO A 619 -8.64 18.09 -20.36
CA PRO A 619 -7.65 18.80 -21.17
C PRO A 619 -7.00 19.99 -20.45
N GLU A 620 -7.75 20.78 -19.69
CA GLU A 620 -7.18 21.92 -18.94
C GLU A 620 -6.25 21.48 -17.80
N LEU A 621 -6.45 20.28 -17.25
CA LEU A 621 -5.58 19.70 -16.23
C LEU A 621 -4.28 19.14 -16.81
N PHE A 622 -4.30 18.53 -17.99
CA PHE A 622 -3.20 17.71 -18.51
C PHE A 622 -2.52 18.24 -19.78
N GLU A 623 -3.17 19.12 -20.54
CA GLU A 623 -2.63 19.67 -21.78
C GLU A 623 -2.18 21.12 -21.61
N ASP A 624 -0.99 21.44 -22.12
CA ASP A 624 -0.54 22.83 -22.19
C ASP A 624 -1.22 23.52 -23.37
N THR A 625 -2.07 24.50 -23.07
CA THR A 625 -2.73 25.31 -24.08
C THR A 625 -1.90 26.55 -24.41
N THR A 626 -1.78 26.90 -25.69
CA THR A 626 -1.22 28.20 -26.13
C THR A 626 -2.26 29.32 -26.13
N LYS A 627 -3.48 29.04 -25.66
CA LYS A 627 -4.60 29.96 -25.62
C LYS A 627 -4.45 30.96 -24.47
N THR A 628 -5.04 32.14 -24.61
CA THR A 628 -5.13 33.11 -23.52
C THR A 628 -6.10 32.62 -22.43
N ASP A 629 -5.98 33.14 -21.21
CA ASP A 629 -6.83 32.70 -20.08
C ASP A 629 -8.32 32.91 -20.37
N LEU A 630 -8.71 34.00 -21.02
CA LEU A 630 -10.10 34.26 -21.41
C LEU A 630 -10.62 33.28 -22.48
N GLU A 631 -9.79 32.94 -23.48
CA GLU A 631 -10.15 31.93 -24.49
C GLU A 631 -10.29 30.53 -23.90
N ARG A 632 -9.53 30.21 -22.85
CA ARG A 632 -9.65 28.94 -22.10
C ARG A 632 -10.96 28.90 -21.35
N ILE A 633 -11.33 29.98 -20.66
CA ILE A 633 -12.61 30.12 -19.95
C ILE A 633 -13.79 30.02 -20.92
N GLN A 634 -13.72 30.72 -22.06
CA GLN A 634 -14.74 30.65 -23.11
C GLN A 634 -14.84 29.25 -23.71
N TYR A 635 -13.71 28.59 -23.98
CA TYR A 635 -13.71 27.22 -24.46
C TYR A 635 -14.34 26.24 -23.46
N PHE A 636 -14.00 26.39 -22.17
CA PHE A 636 -14.57 25.58 -21.10
C PHE A 636 -16.09 25.76 -21.06
N SER A 637 -16.53 27.02 -21.09
CA SER A 637 -17.93 27.40 -21.22
C SER A 637 -18.55 26.66 -22.41
N ASP A 638 -18.13 26.97 -23.65
CA ASP A 638 -18.77 26.51 -24.89
C ASP A 638 -18.89 24.99 -25.00
N LYS A 639 -17.92 24.26 -24.44
CA LYS A 639 -17.89 22.80 -24.45
C LYS A 639 -18.68 22.17 -23.31
N ALA A 640 -18.65 22.77 -22.12
CA ALA A 640 -19.40 22.25 -20.98
C ALA A 640 -20.91 22.50 -21.16
N GLY A 641 -21.28 23.64 -21.76
CA GLY A 641 -22.65 23.95 -22.19
C GLY A 641 -23.68 23.90 -21.06
N PHE A 642 -23.26 24.01 -19.81
CA PHE A 642 -24.12 23.81 -18.64
C PHE A 642 -25.21 24.88 -18.52
N TRP A 643 -25.00 26.10 -19.02
CA TRP A 643 -26.03 27.16 -19.07
C TRP A 643 -27.29 26.75 -19.83
N ARG A 644 -27.22 25.77 -20.74
CA ARG A 644 -28.41 25.28 -21.45
C ARG A 644 -29.35 24.49 -20.55
N GLY A 645 -28.84 23.98 -19.43
CA GLY A 645 -29.59 23.24 -18.42
C GLY A 645 -29.95 24.04 -17.18
N VAL A 646 -29.48 25.29 -17.06
CA VAL A 646 -29.76 26.19 -15.93
C VAL A 646 -30.97 27.04 -16.29
N THR A 647 -32.00 27.03 -15.44
CA THR A 647 -33.19 27.87 -15.63
C THR A 647 -33.02 29.21 -14.92
N GLU A 648 -33.81 30.22 -15.31
CA GLU A 648 -33.82 31.51 -14.59
C GLU A 648 -34.18 31.34 -13.10
N GLU A 649 -34.98 30.32 -12.75
CA GLU A 649 -35.33 30.01 -11.35
C GLU A 649 -34.12 29.55 -10.53
N ASP A 650 -33.16 28.86 -11.16
CA ASP A 650 -31.94 28.36 -10.52
C ASP A 650 -30.90 29.46 -10.28
N CYS A 651 -30.94 30.55 -11.06
CA CYS A 651 -30.08 31.72 -10.91
C CYS A 651 -30.53 32.68 -9.80
N ILE A 652 -31.83 32.68 -9.43
CA ILE A 652 -32.38 33.51 -8.34
C ILE A 652 -31.57 33.39 -7.04
N PRO A 653 -31.31 32.19 -6.48
CA PRO A 653 -30.55 32.07 -5.24
C PRO A 653 -29.09 32.55 -5.38
N VAL A 654 -28.52 32.52 -6.59
CA VAL A 654 -27.17 33.04 -6.85
C VAL A 654 -27.16 34.56 -6.73
N VAL A 655 -28.12 35.23 -7.38
CA VAL A 655 -28.26 36.69 -7.33
C VAL A 655 -28.69 37.19 -5.95
N GLU A 656 -29.56 36.46 -5.24
CA GLU A 656 -29.98 36.81 -3.87
C GLU A 656 -28.81 36.75 -2.87
N ASN A 657 -27.92 35.75 -3.00
CA ASN A 657 -26.80 35.56 -2.08
C ASN A 657 -25.57 36.41 -2.41
N LEU A 658 -25.28 36.62 -3.71
CA LEU A 658 -24.09 37.35 -4.18
C LEU A 658 -24.38 38.81 -4.56
N GLY A 659 -25.64 39.21 -4.56
CA GLY A 659 -26.12 40.55 -4.93
C GLY A 659 -26.26 40.76 -6.44
N GLN A 660 -26.92 41.85 -6.83
CA GLN A 660 -27.08 42.23 -8.24
C GLN A 660 -25.72 42.42 -8.90
N ASN A 661 -25.58 41.88 -10.12
CA ASN A 661 -24.32 41.82 -10.88
C ASN A 661 -23.16 41.28 -10.03
N PHE A 662 -23.42 40.34 -9.11
CA PHE A 662 -22.40 39.71 -8.25
C PHE A 662 -21.51 40.69 -7.49
N ASN A 663 -22.06 41.79 -6.98
CA ASN A 663 -21.31 42.87 -6.32
C ASN A 663 -20.52 42.44 -5.06
N LEU A 664 -20.89 41.32 -4.43
CA LEU A 664 -20.19 40.73 -3.30
C LEU A 664 -18.87 40.05 -3.72
N VAL A 665 -18.75 39.66 -4.99
CA VAL A 665 -17.61 38.90 -5.52
C VAL A 665 -16.45 39.84 -5.83
N THR A 666 -15.37 39.73 -5.04
CA THR A 666 -14.14 40.50 -5.21
C THR A 666 -12.93 39.57 -5.32
N LEU A 667 -11.80 40.09 -5.82
CA LEU A 667 -10.55 39.35 -5.88
C LEU A 667 -10.07 38.94 -4.47
N ASP A 668 -10.25 39.80 -3.47
CA ASP A 668 -9.89 39.52 -2.08
C ASP A 668 -10.69 38.34 -1.50
N LEU A 669 -11.96 38.19 -1.89
CA LEU A 669 -12.81 37.08 -1.45
C LEU A 669 -12.33 35.75 -2.04
N TYR A 670 -11.95 35.73 -3.31
CA TYR A 670 -11.36 34.54 -3.94
C TYR A 670 -9.97 34.21 -3.39
N ASN A 671 -9.14 35.22 -3.09
CA ASN A 671 -7.86 35.01 -2.42
C ASN A 671 -8.05 34.36 -1.04
N GLN A 672 -9.03 34.81 -0.25
CA GLN A 672 -9.35 34.15 1.03
C GLN A 672 -9.75 32.68 0.86
N ILE A 673 -10.52 32.33 -0.18
CA ILE A 673 -10.83 30.90 -0.47
C ILE A 673 -9.57 30.13 -0.85
N LEU A 674 -8.73 30.71 -1.71
CA LEU A 674 -7.49 30.07 -2.15
C LEU A 674 -6.52 29.85 -0.98
N ASP A 675 -6.41 30.83 -0.07
CA ASP A 675 -5.59 30.72 1.15
C ASP A 675 -6.15 29.65 2.12
N LEU A 676 -7.47 29.46 2.18
CA LEU A 676 -8.10 28.39 2.97
C LEU A 676 -7.83 26.99 2.37
N VAL A 677 -7.73 26.89 1.05
CA VAL A 677 -7.47 25.62 0.33
C VAL A 677 -5.98 25.27 0.34
N ALA A 678 -5.13 26.28 0.14
CA ALA A 678 -3.69 26.17 0.07
C ALA A 678 -3.07 27.15 1.09
N PRO A 679 -3.10 26.83 2.40
CA PRO A 679 -2.46 27.69 3.38
C PRO A 679 -0.96 27.75 3.13
N ASP A 680 -0.36 28.92 3.38
CA ASP A 680 1.09 29.17 3.30
C ASP A 680 1.84 28.22 4.24
N ALA A 681 2.16 27.03 3.75
CA ALA A 681 2.77 25.97 4.54
C ALA A 681 4.31 26.10 4.61
N SER A 682 4.82 27.33 4.66
CA SER A 682 6.26 27.68 4.65
C SER A 682 7.02 27.35 5.96
N THR A 683 6.55 26.35 6.71
CA THR A 683 7.24 25.89 7.90
C THR A 683 8.16 24.74 7.54
N ASN A 684 9.43 25.03 7.29
CA ASN A 684 10.50 24.03 7.16
C ASN A 684 10.45 23.05 8.36
N ARG A 685 9.75 21.91 8.19
CA ARG A 685 9.52 20.96 9.29
C ARG A 685 10.76 20.10 9.45
N ASN A 686 11.58 20.40 10.45
CA ASN A 686 12.65 19.50 10.85
C ASN A 686 12.05 18.20 11.43
N ILE A 687 11.98 17.15 10.60
CA ILE A 687 11.38 15.86 10.98
C ILE A 687 12.26 15.17 12.04
N ARG A 688 11.79 15.17 13.30
CA ARG A 688 12.42 14.43 14.41
C ARG A 688 11.72 13.10 14.67
N HIS A 689 10.42 13.07 14.41
CA HIS A 689 9.53 11.93 14.68
C HIS A 689 8.86 11.45 13.39
N PRO A 690 9.48 10.53 12.63
CA PRO A 690 8.90 10.00 11.42
C PRO A 690 7.67 9.15 11.72
N LEU A 691 6.77 9.04 10.75
CA LEU A 691 5.55 8.23 10.89
C LEU A 691 5.86 6.73 10.97
N THR A 692 5.05 6.01 11.75
CA THR A 692 4.99 4.53 11.74
C THR A 692 4.19 4.03 10.53
N GLU A 693 4.11 2.72 10.29
CA GLU A 693 3.14 2.16 9.34
C GLU A 693 1.70 2.58 9.66
N PHE A 694 1.32 2.57 10.94
CA PHE A 694 -0.02 2.98 11.37
C PHE A 694 -0.27 4.47 11.10
N GLY A 695 0.69 5.35 11.43
CA GLY A 695 0.59 6.78 11.17
C GLY A 695 0.56 7.13 9.68
N ARG A 696 1.31 6.41 8.84
CA ARG A 696 1.26 6.59 7.38
C ARG A 696 -0.12 6.28 6.81
N LYS A 697 -0.72 5.16 7.22
CA LYS A 697 -2.09 4.80 6.82
C LYS A 697 -3.12 5.83 7.31
N LEU A 698 -2.94 6.35 8.52
CA LEU A 698 -3.79 7.42 9.06
C LEU A 698 -3.71 8.68 8.19
N VAL A 699 -2.50 9.14 7.84
CA VAL A 699 -2.33 10.32 6.98
C VAL A 699 -2.92 10.09 5.59
N VAL A 700 -2.69 8.93 4.97
CA VAL A 700 -3.28 8.62 3.65
C VAL A 700 -4.79 8.70 3.69
N LYS A 701 -5.40 8.14 4.75
CA LYS A 701 -6.85 8.19 4.90
C LYS A 701 -7.37 9.61 5.15
N SER A 702 -6.69 10.38 6.00
CA SER A 702 -7.02 11.81 6.20
C SER A 702 -6.86 12.63 4.91
N VAL A 703 -5.86 12.33 4.08
CA VAL A 703 -5.68 12.93 2.75
C VAL A 703 -6.87 12.57 1.85
N GLN A 704 -7.25 11.30 1.73
CA GLN A 704 -8.42 10.90 0.94
C GLN A 704 -9.70 11.66 1.34
N ASP A 705 -9.95 11.80 2.64
CA ASP A 705 -11.14 12.48 3.18
C ASP A 705 -11.11 14.01 2.97
N ASN A 706 -9.91 14.59 2.84
CA ASN A 706 -9.72 16.02 2.59
C ASN A 706 -9.75 16.34 1.09
N LEU A 707 -9.15 15.47 0.25
CA LEU A 707 -9.15 15.59 -1.22
C LEU A 707 -10.57 15.65 -1.79
N ALA A 708 -11.48 14.79 -1.31
CA ALA A 708 -12.86 14.78 -1.80
C ALA A 708 -13.59 16.11 -1.52
N LEU A 709 -13.33 16.70 -0.34
CA LEU A 709 -13.91 17.98 0.06
C LEU A 709 -13.32 19.13 -0.74
N GLN A 710 -11.98 19.21 -0.82
CA GLN A 710 -11.29 20.25 -1.58
C GLN A 710 -11.64 20.19 -3.07
N TRP A 711 -11.73 18.99 -3.65
CA TRP A 711 -12.18 18.81 -5.03
C TRP A 711 -13.59 19.37 -5.23
N LYS A 712 -14.56 19.00 -4.36
CA LYS A 712 -15.94 19.49 -4.47
C LYS A 712 -15.99 21.02 -4.39
N VAL A 713 -15.26 21.62 -3.44
CA VAL A 713 -15.21 23.08 -3.29
C VAL A 713 -14.56 23.73 -4.52
N CYS A 714 -13.34 23.38 -4.89
CA CYS A 714 -12.64 24.01 -6.02
C CYS A 714 -13.37 23.81 -7.36
N PHE A 715 -13.94 22.63 -7.59
CA PHE A 715 -14.71 22.35 -8.80
C PHE A 715 -16.00 23.19 -8.86
N SER A 716 -16.73 23.30 -7.73
CA SER A 716 -17.92 24.17 -7.67
C SER A 716 -17.59 25.64 -7.89
N GLN A 717 -16.49 26.13 -7.33
CA GLN A 717 -16.02 27.50 -7.53
C GLN A 717 -15.60 27.77 -8.98
N LEU A 718 -14.95 26.80 -9.63
CA LEU A 718 -14.56 26.93 -11.04
C LEU A 718 -15.80 27.04 -11.94
N ILE A 719 -16.81 26.20 -11.72
CA ILE A 719 -18.06 26.26 -12.50
C ILE A 719 -18.79 27.58 -12.26
N LEU A 720 -18.92 28.01 -10.99
CA LEU A 720 -19.58 29.27 -10.65
C LEU A 720 -18.83 30.47 -11.26
N LEU A 721 -17.50 30.49 -11.22
CA LEU A 721 -16.68 31.55 -11.81
C LEU A 721 -16.92 31.66 -13.33
N VAL A 722 -16.95 30.52 -14.04
CA VAL A 722 -17.24 30.49 -15.49
C VAL A 722 -18.66 30.96 -15.75
N HIS A 723 -19.64 30.56 -14.93
CA HIS A 723 -21.02 30.99 -15.08
C HIS A 723 -21.18 32.52 -14.93
N MET A 724 -20.64 33.09 -13.85
CA MET A 724 -20.76 34.52 -13.55
C MET A 724 -20.07 35.41 -14.58
N GLU A 725 -19.01 34.93 -15.24
CA GLU A 725 -18.32 35.72 -16.27
C GLU A 725 -19.16 35.90 -17.54
N PHE A 726 -20.06 34.96 -17.85
CA PHE A 726 -20.92 35.04 -19.04
C PHE A 726 -22.36 35.50 -18.73
N GLU A 727 -22.65 35.83 -17.47
CA GLU A 727 -23.98 36.27 -17.01
C GLU A 727 -23.97 37.78 -16.68
N PHE A 728 -24.21 38.61 -17.70
CA PHE A 728 -24.33 40.06 -17.56
C PHE A 728 -25.29 40.65 -18.61
N GLU A 729 -26.00 41.73 -18.26
CA GLU A 729 -26.89 42.44 -19.19
C GLU A 729 -26.16 43.50 -20.02
N GLN A 730 -25.14 44.14 -19.45
CA GLN A 730 -24.29 45.16 -20.08
C GLN A 730 -22.82 44.77 -19.96
N GLU A 731 -22.01 45.03 -20.99
CA GLU A 731 -20.58 44.66 -21.01
C GLU A 731 -19.78 45.31 -19.87
N GLU A 732 -20.18 46.50 -19.43
CA GLU A 732 -19.58 47.21 -18.29
C GLU A 732 -19.77 46.49 -16.95
N ASP A 733 -20.81 45.65 -16.83
CA ASP A 733 -21.12 44.86 -15.63
C ASP A 733 -20.38 43.52 -15.58
N ALA A 734 -19.61 43.18 -16.62
CA ALA A 734 -18.89 41.92 -16.69
C ALA A 734 -17.88 41.77 -15.54
N LEU A 735 -17.78 40.55 -14.99
CA LEU A 735 -17.02 40.28 -13.78
C LEU A 735 -15.53 40.58 -13.93
N HIS A 736 -14.96 40.39 -15.13
CA HIS A 736 -13.55 40.65 -15.43
C HIS A 736 -13.11 42.11 -15.22
N HIS A 737 -14.04 43.07 -15.16
CA HIS A 737 -13.71 44.46 -14.84
C HIS A 737 -13.34 44.68 -13.36
N ARG A 738 -13.77 43.76 -12.47
CA ARG A 738 -13.55 43.86 -11.01
C ARG A 738 -12.62 42.77 -10.48
N VAL A 739 -12.59 41.61 -11.12
CA VAL A 739 -11.82 40.44 -10.69
C VAL A 739 -10.89 40.01 -11.80
N ASP A 740 -9.64 39.70 -11.48
CA ASP A 740 -8.72 39.05 -12.43
C ASP A 740 -9.07 37.55 -12.53
N ILE A 741 -10.09 37.26 -13.34
CA ILE A 741 -10.65 35.91 -13.52
C ILE A 741 -9.59 34.94 -14.05
N GLY A 742 -8.67 35.42 -14.90
CA GLY A 742 -7.60 34.60 -15.45
C GLY A 742 -6.67 34.06 -14.36
N THR A 743 -6.27 34.91 -13.41
CA THR A 743 -5.44 34.45 -12.27
C THR A 743 -6.16 33.46 -11.36
N VAL A 744 -7.43 33.72 -11.03
CA VAL A 744 -8.24 32.84 -10.18
C VAL A 744 -8.45 31.49 -10.87
N PHE A 745 -8.79 31.49 -12.16
CA PHE A 745 -8.95 30.27 -12.96
C PHE A 745 -7.68 29.44 -12.99
N ARG A 746 -6.51 30.05 -13.25
CA ARG A 746 -5.22 29.35 -13.25
C ARG A 746 -4.91 28.72 -11.89
N ARG A 747 -5.07 29.47 -10.80
CA ARG A 747 -4.82 28.96 -9.44
C ARG A 747 -5.76 27.80 -9.08
N LEU A 748 -7.05 27.90 -9.41
CA LEU A 748 -8.01 26.81 -9.20
C LEU A 748 -7.65 25.56 -10.00
N VAL A 749 -7.25 25.70 -11.27
CA VAL A 749 -6.81 24.58 -12.12
C VAL A 749 -5.52 23.94 -11.59
N ASP A 750 -4.55 24.73 -11.12
CA ASP A 750 -3.31 24.21 -10.55
C ASP A 750 -3.55 23.44 -9.24
N VAL A 751 -4.44 23.94 -8.38
CA VAL A 751 -4.91 23.21 -7.20
C VAL A 751 -5.60 21.91 -7.62
N LEU A 752 -6.56 21.94 -8.55
CA LEU A 752 -7.25 20.74 -9.02
C LEU A 752 -6.29 19.70 -9.62
N ARG A 753 -5.27 20.14 -10.36
CA ARG A 753 -4.21 19.27 -10.90
C ARG A 753 -3.43 18.57 -9.78
N ARG A 754 -3.08 19.31 -8.72
CA ARG A 754 -2.42 18.77 -7.52
C ARG A 754 -3.29 17.76 -6.79
N LEU A 755 -4.58 18.06 -6.62
CA LEU A 755 -5.54 17.17 -5.95
C LEU A 755 -5.74 15.87 -6.75
N GLU A 756 -5.81 15.93 -8.08
CA GLU A 756 -5.98 14.75 -8.92
C GLU A 756 -4.73 13.84 -8.89
N LEU A 757 -3.53 14.41 -8.85
CA LEU A 757 -2.30 13.64 -8.64
C LEU A 757 -2.33 12.90 -7.29
N LEU A 758 -2.70 13.59 -6.21
CA LEU A 758 -2.83 12.98 -4.89
C LEU A 758 -3.95 11.94 -4.81
N ARG A 759 -5.05 12.16 -5.54
CA ARG A 759 -6.15 11.20 -5.66
C ARG A 759 -5.67 9.92 -6.31
N TRP A 760 -4.87 10.01 -7.38
CA TRP A 760 -4.24 8.85 -7.99
C TRP A 760 -3.27 8.15 -7.02
N LEU A 761 -2.38 8.91 -6.36
CA LEU A 761 -1.39 8.36 -5.42
C LEU A 761 -1.99 7.64 -4.21
N SER A 762 -3.13 8.15 -3.71
CA SER A 762 -3.84 7.57 -2.56
C SER A 762 -4.72 6.37 -2.93
N LYS A 763 -5.06 6.20 -4.22
CA LYS A 763 -5.83 5.06 -4.74
C LYS A 763 -4.94 3.93 -5.29
N ALA A 764 -3.79 4.26 -5.89
CA ALA A 764 -2.93 3.27 -6.54
C ALA A 764 -2.19 2.41 -5.50
N GLU A 765 -2.46 1.09 -5.50
CA GLU A 765 -1.77 0.13 -4.62
C GLU A 765 -0.58 -0.54 -5.31
N ILE A 766 0.51 -0.69 -4.57
CA ILE A 766 1.74 -1.34 -5.02
C ILE A 766 2.19 -2.41 -4.01
N SER A 767 2.64 -3.54 -4.55
CA SER A 767 3.24 -4.62 -3.76
C SER A 767 4.75 -4.42 -3.68
N VAL A 768 5.28 -4.35 -2.47
CA VAL A 768 6.68 -4.05 -2.17
C VAL A 768 7.29 -5.20 -1.38
N PRO A 769 8.52 -5.64 -1.68
CA PRO A 769 9.20 -6.63 -0.86
C PRO A 769 9.35 -6.13 0.58
N LEU A 770 8.98 -6.96 1.56
CA LEU A 770 9.15 -6.61 2.97
C LEU A 770 10.62 -6.45 3.30
N ARG A 771 11.04 -5.20 3.54
CA ARG A 771 12.38 -4.88 4.00
C ARG A 771 12.43 -5.01 5.53
N MET A 772 12.34 -6.24 6.04
CA MET A 772 12.71 -6.49 7.43
C MET A 772 14.22 -6.28 7.56
N GLU A 773 14.63 -5.38 8.46
CA GLU A 773 16.05 -5.24 8.85
C GLU A 773 16.55 -6.58 9.40
N ARG A 774 17.11 -7.42 8.52
CA ARG A 774 17.99 -8.50 8.95
C ARG A 774 19.22 -7.83 9.55
N GLY A 775 19.39 -8.01 10.86
CA GLY A 775 20.49 -7.43 11.62
C GLY A 775 21.84 -7.60 10.93
N GLY A 776 22.68 -6.58 11.09
CA GLY A 776 23.95 -6.41 10.40
C GLY A 776 24.79 -7.68 10.31
N ALA A 777 24.96 -8.16 9.09
CA ALA A 777 26.16 -8.85 8.65
C ALA A 777 26.55 -8.22 7.31
N SER A 778 27.65 -7.47 7.33
CA SER A 778 28.34 -6.98 6.15
C SER A 778 28.79 -8.18 5.31
N SER A 779 27.98 -8.59 4.34
CA SER A 779 28.36 -9.57 3.31
C SER A 779 27.40 -9.42 2.11
N PRO A 780 27.83 -8.86 0.97
CA PRO A 780 26.96 -8.59 -0.18
C PRO A 780 26.78 -9.80 -1.11
N VAL A 781 26.87 -11.03 -0.58
CA VAL A 781 26.79 -12.25 -1.41
C VAL A 781 25.96 -13.32 -0.70
N ALA A 782 24.64 -13.24 -0.85
CA ALA A 782 23.77 -14.41 -0.74
C ALA A 782 22.60 -14.26 -1.70
N LEU A 783 22.57 -15.16 -2.69
CA LEU A 783 21.65 -15.19 -3.79
C LEU A 783 20.18 -15.30 -3.37
N LYS A 784 19.34 -14.55 -4.09
CA LYS A 784 18.03 -14.94 -4.65
C LYS A 784 17.55 -16.36 -4.30
N ARG A 785 16.40 -16.38 -3.60
CA ARG A 785 15.39 -17.46 -3.39
C ARG A 785 15.05 -17.67 -1.91
N GLY A 786 14.75 -16.59 -1.20
CA GLY A 786 13.72 -16.62 -0.16
C GLY A 786 12.41 -16.19 -0.81
N ASN A 787 11.28 -16.75 -0.40
CA ASN A 787 9.97 -16.23 -0.78
C ASN A 787 9.86 -14.85 -0.11
N ASP A 788 10.30 -13.78 -0.78
CA ASP A 788 10.26 -12.43 -0.24
C ASP A 788 8.79 -12.09 -0.01
N GLU A 789 8.37 -12.14 1.26
CA GLU A 789 7.01 -11.80 1.64
C GLU A 789 6.73 -10.36 1.19
N MET A 790 5.63 -10.16 0.48
CA MET A 790 5.25 -8.87 -0.09
C MET A 790 4.34 -8.10 0.87
N GLN A 791 4.44 -6.78 0.83
CA GLN A 791 3.59 -5.83 1.54
C GLN A 791 2.82 -4.99 0.53
N THR A 792 1.51 -4.85 0.71
CA THR A 792 0.72 -3.91 -0.10
C THR A 792 0.69 -2.56 0.60
N ILE A 793 1.12 -1.50 -0.11
CA ILE A 793 1.08 -0.11 0.33
C ILE A 793 0.53 0.77 -0.78
N THR A 794 0.02 1.94 -0.45
CA THR A 794 -0.36 2.93 -1.49
C THR A 794 0.88 3.57 -2.11
N ALA A 795 0.74 4.08 -3.34
CA ALA A 795 1.81 4.80 -4.00
C ALA A 795 2.25 6.03 -3.19
N LEU A 796 1.31 6.72 -2.54
CA LEU A 796 1.56 7.83 -1.63
C LEU A 796 2.45 7.44 -0.43
N GLU A 797 2.12 6.33 0.24
CA GLU A 797 2.95 5.82 1.36
C GLU A 797 4.37 5.47 0.90
N GLY A 798 4.46 4.92 -0.29
CA GLY A 798 5.71 4.47 -0.87
C GLY A 798 6.65 5.61 -1.26
N SER A 799 6.12 6.65 -1.91
CA SER A 799 6.92 7.77 -2.43
C SER A 799 7.22 8.82 -1.36
N VAL A 800 6.19 9.25 -0.61
CA VAL A 800 6.27 10.43 0.27
C VAL A 800 6.41 10.03 1.73
N GLY A 801 6.15 8.78 2.10
CA GLY A 801 6.12 8.36 3.51
C GLY A 801 7.40 8.62 4.32
N HIS A 802 8.55 8.80 3.66
CA HIS A 802 9.83 9.15 4.31
C HIS A 802 10.01 10.65 4.57
N LEU A 803 9.25 11.50 3.87
CA LEU A 803 9.20 12.96 4.04
C LEU A 803 8.14 13.39 5.06
N LEU A 804 7.37 12.44 5.59
CA LEU A 804 6.31 12.71 6.55
C LEU A 804 6.74 12.42 7.98
N GLY A 805 6.48 13.37 8.87
CA GLY A 805 6.67 13.22 10.30
C GLY A 805 6.45 14.53 11.05
N PHE A 806 6.71 14.49 12.35
CA PHE A 806 6.48 15.61 13.25
C PHE A 806 7.78 16.23 13.76
N GLY A 807 7.72 17.52 14.06
CA GLY A 807 8.81 18.29 14.66
C GLY A 807 8.96 18.00 16.16
N ASP A 808 8.03 18.47 16.98
CA ASP A 808 8.04 18.28 18.44
C ASP A 808 6.66 17.86 18.98
N VAL A 809 6.48 16.55 19.18
CA VAL A 809 5.22 15.92 19.63
C VAL A 809 4.81 16.35 21.04
N LYS A 810 5.73 16.93 21.85
CA LYS A 810 5.43 17.35 23.22
C LYS A 810 4.87 18.76 23.33
N ARG A 811 5.06 19.59 22.31
CA ARG A 811 4.66 21.02 22.32
C ARG A 811 3.46 21.30 21.44
N GLU A 812 3.32 20.55 20.36
CA GLU A 812 2.22 20.70 19.41
C GLU A 812 1.25 19.52 19.55
N PRO A 813 -0.07 19.78 19.65
CA PRO A 813 -1.06 18.72 19.74
C PRO A 813 -1.09 17.94 18.42
N LEU A 814 -1.00 16.62 18.51
CA LEU A 814 -0.89 15.77 17.33
C LEU A 814 -2.15 15.83 16.46
N ALA A 815 -3.30 16.14 17.05
CA ALA A 815 -4.56 16.36 16.33
C ALA A 815 -4.49 17.54 15.34
N SER A 816 -3.82 18.65 15.68
CA SER A 816 -3.66 19.79 14.78
C SER A 816 -2.53 19.53 13.78
N SER A 817 -1.39 19.02 14.24
CA SER A 817 -0.24 18.73 13.38
C SER A 817 -0.57 17.72 12.28
N LEU A 818 -1.45 16.74 12.55
CA LEU A 818 -1.96 15.82 11.52
C LEU A 818 -2.70 16.57 10.42
N THR A 819 -3.61 17.47 10.79
CA THR A 819 -4.35 18.30 9.83
C THR A 819 -3.42 19.24 9.06
N ASP A 820 -2.39 19.77 9.70
CA ASP A 820 -1.40 20.63 9.04
C ASP A 820 -0.50 19.87 8.07
N ILE A 821 -0.18 18.60 8.31
CA ILE A 821 0.49 17.71 7.34
C ILE A 821 -0.41 17.48 6.13
N VAL A 822 -1.69 17.17 6.37
CA VAL A 822 -2.66 16.89 5.30
C VAL A 822 -2.89 18.13 4.44
N ALA A 823 -3.12 19.29 5.05
CA ALA A 823 -3.30 20.55 4.34
C ALA A 823 -2.05 20.94 3.54
N SER A 824 -0.85 20.74 4.12
CA SER A 824 0.42 20.97 3.41
C SER A 824 0.56 20.05 2.19
N LEU A 825 0.25 18.75 2.31
CA LEU A 825 0.33 17.83 1.17
C LEU A 825 -0.55 18.26 -0.01
N CYS A 826 -1.78 18.70 0.27
CA CYS A 826 -2.75 19.16 -0.72
C CYS A 826 -2.37 20.50 -1.36
N SER A 827 -1.58 21.35 -0.68
CA SER A 827 -1.16 22.64 -1.21
C SER A 827 -0.13 22.49 -2.35
N PRO A 828 -0.28 23.23 -3.47
CA PRO A 828 0.68 23.23 -4.57
C PRO A 828 2.02 23.88 -4.20
N GLU A 829 2.04 24.83 -3.25
CA GLU A 829 3.21 25.59 -2.81
C GLU A 829 3.91 24.96 -1.59
N SER A 830 3.72 23.66 -1.37
CA SER A 830 4.24 22.97 -0.18
C SER A 830 5.73 22.63 -0.26
N ASP A 831 6.37 22.59 0.92
CA ASP A 831 7.75 22.11 1.10
C ASP A 831 7.95 20.65 0.64
N ILE A 832 6.86 19.88 0.54
CA ILE A 832 6.89 18.48 0.12
C ILE A 832 6.78 18.42 -1.41
N GLU A 833 7.94 18.28 -2.05
CA GLU A 833 8.03 18.13 -3.51
C GLU A 833 7.43 16.80 -3.98
N LEU A 834 6.18 16.84 -4.50
CA LEU A 834 5.57 15.71 -5.21
C LEU A 834 5.86 15.80 -6.71
N SER A 835 7.12 15.65 -7.10
CA SER A 835 7.41 15.64 -8.53
C SER A 835 6.93 14.31 -9.17
N PRO A 836 6.15 14.34 -10.26
CA PRO A 836 5.74 13.14 -10.98
C PRO A 836 6.94 12.32 -11.49
N ALA A 837 8.04 12.99 -11.88
CA ALA A 837 9.24 12.34 -12.38
C ALA A 837 9.92 11.42 -11.33
N HIS A 838 10.06 11.88 -10.07
CA HIS A 838 10.61 11.04 -9.00
C HIS A 838 9.69 9.86 -8.68
N ILE A 839 8.37 10.05 -8.71
CA ILE A 839 7.39 8.99 -8.47
C ILE A 839 7.44 7.95 -9.61
N GLN A 840 7.55 8.37 -10.87
CA GLN A 840 7.74 7.47 -12.00
C GLN A 840 9.05 6.68 -11.87
N CYS A 841 10.16 7.31 -11.47
CA CYS A 841 11.42 6.60 -11.23
C CYS A 841 11.27 5.51 -10.17
N PHE A 842 10.58 5.85 -9.09
CA PHE A 842 10.27 4.94 -7.99
C PHE A 842 9.43 3.73 -8.43
N LEU A 843 8.41 3.95 -9.27
CA LEU A 843 7.55 2.88 -9.80
C LEU A 843 8.29 1.99 -10.80
N VAL A 844 9.10 2.57 -11.70
CA VAL A 844 9.92 1.81 -12.66
C VAL A 844 10.93 0.93 -11.94
N LYS A 845 11.56 1.42 -10.87
CA LYS A 845 12.49 0.63 -10.05
C LYS A 845 11.83 -0.58 -9.39
N ARG A 846 10.51 -0.55 -9.19
CA ARG A 846 9.71 -1.62 -8.58
C ARG A 846 9.02 -2.52 -9.60
N ASP A 847 9.45 -2.47 -10.86
CA ASP A 847 8.88 -3.24 -11.96
C ASP A 847 7.38 -2.97 -12.22
N ARG A 848 6.88 -1.81 -11.80
CA ARG A 848 5.50 -1.33 -12.07
C ARG A 848 5.49 -0.17 -13.07
N ALA A 849 5.98 -0.46 -14.28
CA ALA A 849 6.01 0.52 -15.38
C ALA A 849 4.60 0.84 -15.92
N ASP A 850 3.63 -0.05 -15.70
CA ASP A 850 2.20 0.15 -15.96
C ASP A 850 1.67 1.38 -15.23
N LEU A 851 1.83 1.43 -13.90
CA LEU A 851 1.38 2.56 -13.09
C LEU A 851 2.19 3.84 -13.38
N ALA A 852 3.48 3.69 -13.72
CA ALA A 852 4.30 4.84 -14.09
C ALA A 852 3.82 5.51 -15.39
N ALA A 853 3.20 4.75 -16.31
CA ALA A 853 2.64 5.28 -17.55
C ALA A 853 1.33 6.06 -17.32
N GLU A 854 0.52 5.67 -16.34
CA GLU A 854 -0.67 6.43 -15.93
C GLU A 854 -0.32 7.83 -15.40
N LEU A 855 0.91 8.04 -14.91
CA LEU A 855 1.40 9.34 -14.44
C LEU A 855 1.90 10.27 -15.54
N ILE A 856 1.96 9.82 -16.80
CA ILE A 856 2.44 10.65 -17.93
C ILE A 856 1.64 11.95 -18.09
N PRO A 857 0.29 11.99 -17.95
CA PRO A 857 -0.48 13.23 -18.07
C PRO A 857 -0.12 14.29 -17.03
N PHE A 858 0.41 13.88 -15.86
CA PHE A 858 0.80 14.81 -14.79
C PHE A 858 2.23 15.32 -14.93
N SER A 859 3.04 14.72 -15.80
CA SER A 859 4.48 14.94 -15.81
C SER A 859 4.89 16.23 -16.54
N ASP A 860 5.77 17.00 -15.90
CA ASP A 860 6.26 18.26 -16.43
C ASP A 860 7.11 18.05 -17.69
N ARG A 861 7.25 19.09 -18.53
CA ARG A 861 8.14 19.06 -19.70
C ARG A 861 9.61 19.31 -19.38
N THR A 862 10.03 19.09 -18.13
CA THR A 862 11.45 19.19 -17.77
C THR A 862 12.27 18.15 -18.55
N PRO A 863 13.54 18.44 -18.90
CA PRO A 863 14.37 17.49 -19.63
C PRO A 863 14.50 16.14 -18.91
N PHE A 864 14.60 16.19 -17.58
CA PHE A 864 14.66 14.99 -16.74
C PHE A 864 13.34 14.20 -16.78
N SER A 865 12.19 14.86 -16.60
CA SER A 865 10.87 14.22 -16.71
C SER A 865 10.67 13.54 -18.07
N THR A 866 11.02 14.21 -19.16
CA THR A 866 10.94 13.65 -20.53
C THR A 866 11.82 12.41 -20.69
N TYR A 867 13.00 12.38 -20.06
CA TYR A 867 13.86 11.19 -20.05
C TYR A 867 13.28 10.06 -19.21
N VAL A 868 12.66 10.37 -18.06
CA VAL A 868 11.97 9.39 -17.22
C VAL A 868 10.81 8.75 -17.98
N GLN A 869 10.01 9.52 -18.72
CA GLN A 869 8.99 8.98 -19.64
C GLN A 869 9.61 7.98 -20.64
N GLY A 870 10.77 8.30 -21.22
CA GLY A 870 11.51 7.37 -22.08
C GLY A 870 11.88 6.06 -21.37
N ARG A 871 12.28 6.13 -20.08
CA ARG A 871 12.55 4.96 -19.24
C ARG A 871 11.29 4.15 -18.93
N VAL A 872 10.14 4.80 -18.75
CA VAL A 872 8.84 4.13 -18.56
C VAL A 872 8.46 3.32 -19.79
N PHE A 873 8.47 3.92 -21.00
CA PHE A 873 8.14 3.21 -22.24
C PHE A 873 9.12 2.08 -22.55
N LEU A 874 10.41 2.27 -22.22
CA LEU A 874 11.40 1.20 -22.33
C LEU A 874 11.05 0.01 -21.44
N ALA A 875 10.65 0.25 -20.19
CA ALA A 875 10.25 -0.81 -19.26
C ALA A 875 8.96 -1.52 -19.72
N LEU A 876 8.04 -0.79 -20.37
CA LEU A 876 6.85 -1.34 -21.05
C LEU A 876 7.18 -2.09 -22.36
N ARG A 877 8.43 -2.07 -22.81
CA ARG A 877 8.91 -2.64 -24.09
C ARG A 877 8.36 -1.96 -25.34
N ASP A 878 7.80 -0.76 -25.22
CA ASP A 878 7.51 0.10 -26.36
C ASP A 878 8.77 0.93 -26.71
N TYR A 879 9.67 0.28 -27.44
CA TYR A 879 10.94 0.89 -27.84
C TYR A 879 10.76 2.07 -28.81
N SER A 880 9.65 2.12 -29.54
CA SER A 880 9.38 3.15 -30.54
C SER A 880 9.13 4.50 -29.85
N SER A 881 8.18 4.54 -28.90
CA SER A 881 7.89 5.72 -28.09
C SER A 881 9.09 6.10 -27.23
N ALA A 882 9.75 5.13 -26.58
CA ALA A 882 10.95 5.38 -25.79
C ALA A 882 12.03 6.13 -26.59
N SER A 883 12.26 5.73 -27.86
CA SER A 883 13.24 6.39 -28.73
C SER A 883 12.91 7.87 -28.99
N ILE A 884 11.63 8.20 -29.14
CA ILE A 884 11.17 9.57 -29.40
C ILE A 884 11.41 10.43 -28.16
N TYR A 885 11.04 9.94 -26.98
CA TYR A 885 11.25 10.66 -25.72
C TYR A 885 12.73 10.84 -25.40
N PHE A 886 13.57 9.83 -25.62
CA PHE A 886 15.02 9.97 -25.42
C PHE A 886 15.66 11.01 -26.35
N LYS A 887 15.20 11.12 -27.60
CA LYS A 887 15.64 12.17 -28.53
C LYS A 887 15.18 13.56 -28.09
N LYS A 888 13.93 13.69 -27.62
CA LYS A 888 13.39 14.96 -27.09
C LYS A 888 14.18 15.45 -25.87
N ALA A 889 14.54 14.55 -24.96
CA ALA A 889 15.28 14.90 -23.74
C ALA A 889 16.77 15.21 -23.98
N ALA A 890 17.33 14.81 -25.14
CA ALA A 890 18.77 14.88 -25.42
C ALA A 890 19.37 16.29 -25.27
N ILE A 891 18.63 17.32 -25.71
CA ILE A 891 19.12 18.71 -25.66
C ILE A 891 19.28 19.18 -24.22
N GLY A 892 18.25 19.02 -23.38
CA GLY A 892 18.30 19.51 -22.01
C GLY A 892 19.23 18.69 -21.09
N LEU A 893 19.38 17.39 -21.33
CA LEU A 893 20.24 16.51 -20.51
C LEU A 893 21.70 16.47 -20.97
N SER A 894 22.06 17.18 -22.03
CA SER A 894 23.44 17.23 -22.53
C SER A 894 24.17 18.54 -22.22
N VAL A 895 23.43 19.61 -21.91
CA VAL A 895 24.00 20.89 -21.46
C VAL A 895 24.59 20.70 -20.06
N GLU A 896 25.75 21.29 -19.79
CA GLU A 896 26.34 21.27 -18.45
C GLU A 896 25.49 22.14 -17.52
N ASP A 897 24.75 21.51 -16.61
CA ASP A 897 23.96 22.21 -15.60
C ASP A 897 24.66 22.09 -14.23
N ALA A 898 24.88 23.22 -13.56
CA ALA A 898 25.74 23.32 -12.39
C ALA A 898 25.01 23.07 -11.05
N GLY A 899 23.70 22.78 -11.07
CA GLY A 899 22.88 22.78 -9.85
C GLY A 899 21.68 21.84 -9.82
N THR A 900 21.55 20.86 -10.71
CA THR A 900 20.42 19.92 -10.65
C THR A 900 20.60 18.93 -9.50
N ASP A 901 19.59 18.84 -8.62
CA ASP A 901 19.59 17.91 -7.50
C ASP A 901 19.62 16.47 -8.04
N ARG A 902 20.65 15.69 -7.69
CA ARG A 902 20.86 14.32 -8.21
C ARG A 902 19.92 13.34 -7.53
N HIS A 903 18.61 13.50 -7.74
CA HIS A 903 17.60 12.65 -7.16
C HIS A 903 16.91 11.81 -8.23
N SER A 904 17.07 10.49 -8.17
CA SER A 904 16.41 9.53 -9.07
C SER A 904 15.70 8.41 -8.31
N VAL A 905 15.53 8.58 -6.98
CA VAL A 905 15.01 7.55 -6.07
C VAL A 905 15.78 6.21 -6.23
N GLY A 906 17.06 6.32 -6.62
CA GLY A 906 17.97 5.21 -6.90
C GLY A 906 17.61 4.38 -8.13
N LEU A 907 16.94 4.94 -9.14
CA LEU A 907 16.82 4.35 -10.49
C LEU A 907 18.13 4.47 -11.27
N LEU A 908 18.85 5.58 -11.08
CA LEU A 908 20.13 5.87 -11.71
C LEU A 908 21.25 5.67 -10.70
N ASP A 909 22.27 4.90 -11.08
CA ASP A 909 23.51 4.76 -10.33
C ASP A 909 24.43 5.96 -10.55
N ASP A 910 25.42 6.15 -9.68
CA ASP A 910 26.42 7.23 -9.82
C ASP A 910 27.17 7.19 -11.16
N THR A 911 27.29 6.00 -11.76
CA THR A 911 27.90 5.81 -13.08
C THR A 911 27.03 6.38 -14.20
N GLU A 912 25.70 6.18 -14.13
CA GLU A 912 24.73 6.71 -15.09
C GLU A 912 24.62 8.24 -14.95
N TRP A 913 24.58 8.76 -13.72
CA TRP A 913 24.61 10.21 -13.46
C TRP A 913 25.86 10.88 -14.02
N ASN A 914 27.01 10.20 -14.00
CA ASN A 914 28.25 10.72 -14.54
C ASN A 914 28.26 10.85 -16.07
N LEU A 915 27.29 10.27 -16.79
CA LEU A 915 27.13 10.39 -18.24
C LEU A 915 26.11 11.47 -18.63
N LEU A 916 25.23 11.87 -17.70
CA LEU A 916 24.27 12.96 -17.88
C LEU A 916 24.95 14.33 -17.70
N TYR A 917 24.45 15.36 -18.38
CA TYR A 917 24.94 16.75 -18.34
C TYR A 917 26.42 16.96 -18.74
N LYS A 918 27.01 16.06 -19.55
CA LYS A 918 28.41 16.17 -20.01
C LYS A 918 28.57 16.13 -21.54
N GLY A 919 27.55 16.62 -22.26
CA GLY A 919 27.53 16.67 -23.71
C GLY A 919 26.73 15.54 -24.37
N MET A 920 26.31 15.79 -25.61
CA MET A 920 25.41 14.94 -26.40
C MET A 920 25.96 13.53 -26.64
N ALA A 921 27.26 13.41 -26.93
CA ALA A 921 27.89 12.13 -27.19
C ALA A 921 27.78 11.18 -25.98
N LYS A 922 28.04 11.68 -24.76
CA LYS A 922 27.98 10.90 -23.53
C LYS A 922 26.54 10.50 -23.17
N TYR A 923 25.57 11.40 -23.39
CA TYR A 923 24.17 11.08 -23.24
C TYR A 923 23.73 9.93 -24.18
N TYR A 924 24.07 9.99 -25.47
CA TYR A 924 23.71 8.88 -26.38
C TYR A 924 24.45 7.58 -26.06
N CYS A 925 25.68 7.63 -25.52
CA CYS A 925 26.37 6.43 -25.02
C CYS A 925 25.60 5.76 -23.88
N HIS A 926 25.05 6.57 -22.98
CA HIS A 926 24.18 6.11 -21.90
C HIS A 926 22.91 5.45 -22.45
N ILE A 927 22.22 6.10 -23.39
CA ILE A 927 21.02 5.53 -24.04
C ILE A 927 21.32 4.20 -24.77
N VAL A 928 22.46 4.09 -25.45
CA VAL A 928 22.92 2.84 -26.07
C VAL A 928 23.06 1.73 -25.03
N SER A 929 23.67 2.02 -23.88
CA SER A 929 23.83 1.02 -22.82
C SER A 929 22.49 0.52 -22.28
N ILE A 930 21.49 1.41 -22.21
CA ILE A 930 20.14 1.09 -21.75
C ILE A 930 19.42 0.17 -22.75
N PHE A 931 19.44 0.49 -24.05
CA PHE A 931 18.81 -0.37 -25.08
C PHE A 931 19.54 -1.70 -25.26
N GLU A 932 20.85 -1.74 -25.04
CA GLU A 932 21.65 -2.97 -25.03
C GLU A 932 21.22 -3.90 -23.89
N LYS A 933 21.03 -3.37 -22.67
CA LYS A 933 20.46 -4.12 -21.53
C LYS A 933 19.07 -4.69 -21.88
N ALA A 934 18.25 -3.94 -22.61
CA ALA A 934 16.92 -4.36 -23.07
C ALA A 934 16.94 -5.30 -24.30
N ARG A 935 18.12 -5.58 -24.89
CA ARG A 935 18.30 -6.38 -26.12
C ARG A 935 17.58 -5.82 -27.36
N ALA A 936 17.33 -4.52 -27.40
CA ALA A 936 16.69 -3.84 -28.53
C ALA A 936 17.75 -3.31 -29.52
N TYR A 937 18.37 -4.22 -30.26
CA TYR A 937 19.58 -3.93 -31.04
C TYR A 937 19.38 -2.91 -32.18
N SER A 938 18.18 -2.80 -32.77
CA SER A 938 17.90 -1.81 -33.84
C SER A 938 18.13 -0.38 -33.36
N TYR A 939 17.64 -0.06 -32.16
CA TYR A 939 17.82 1.25 -31.55
C TYR A 939 19.26 1.45 -31.06
N VAL A 940 19.97 0.39 -30.67
CA VAL A 940 21.41 0.48 -30.37
C VAL A 940 22.19 0.99 -31.58
N VAL A 941 21.93 0.46 -32.78
CA VAL A 941 22.61 0.89 -34.02
C VAL A 941 22.29 2.35 -34.38
N GLU A 942 21.05 2.77 -34.15
CA GLU A 942 20.61 4.15 -34.40
C GLU A 942 21.28 5.14 -33.44
N PHE A 943 21.16 4.90 -32.13
CA PHE A 943 21.73 5.78 -31.11
C PHE A 943 23.26 5.75 -31.10
N SER A 944 23.91 4.64 -31.46
CA SER A 944 25.36 4.60 -31.64
C SER A 944 25.80 5.48 -32.82
N ARG A 945 25.01 5.51 -33.90
CA ARG A 945 25.29 6.39 -35.05
C ARG A 945 25.13 7.87 -34.64
N LEU A 946 24.09 8.20 -33.88
CA LEU A 946 23.89 9.55 -33.34
C LEU A 946 25.04 9.93 -32.40
N ALA A 947 25.44 9.05 -31.48
CA ALA A 947 26.58 9.29 -30.60
C ALA A 947 27.85 9.62 -31.39
N LEU A 948 28.15 8.86 -32.43
CA LEU A 948 29.31 9.07 -33.32
C LEU A 948 29.26 10.38 -34.11
N GLN A 949 28.06 10.86 -34.48
CA GLN A 949 27.87 12.14 -35.17
C GLN A 949 28.15 13.34 -34.27
N PHE A 950 27.84 13.24 -32.97
CA PHE A 950 27.96 14.34 -32.01
C PHE A 950 29.25 14.28 -31.16
N ILE A 951 30.24 13.47 -31.54
CA ILE A 951 31.56 13.46 -30.89
C ILE A 951 32.21 14.83 -31.08
N SER A 952 32.40 15.57 -29.97
CA SER A 952 33.09 16.86 -29.99
C SER A 952 34.61 16.68 -30.08
N SER A 953 35.28 17.64 -30.73
CA SER A 953 36.75 17.69 -30.84
C SER A 953 37.45 18.24 -29.60
N THR A 954 36.70 18.61 -28.55
CA THR A 954 37.22 19.33 -27.39
C THR A 954 38.23 18.50 -26.57
N ASN A 955 38.02 17.18 -26.46
CA ASN A 955 38.93 16.25 -25.78
C ASN A 955 39.25 15.03 -26.68
N PRO A 956 40.37 15.05 -27.43
CA PRO A 956 40.66 14.04 -28.45
C PRO A 956 40.86 12.61 -27.90
N ALA A 957 41.42 12.47 -26.69
CA ALA A 957 41.64 11.15 -26.07
C ALA A 957 40.33 10.48 -25.64
N GLU A 958 39.41 11.25 -25.05
CA GLU A 958 38.10 10.75 -24.61
C GLU A 958 37.18 10.48 -25.81
N ALA A 959 37.24 11.33 -26.83
CA ALA A 959 36.55 11.14 -28.10
C ALA A 959 36.96 9.82 -28.79
N GLN A 960 38.24 9.46 -28.74
CA GLN A 960 38.74 8.21 -29.33
C GLN A 960 38.27 6.97 -28.56
N LEU A 961 38.19 7.03 -27.23
CA LEU A 961 37.64 5.95 -26.39
C LEU A 961 36.15 5.73 -26.67
N ILE A 962 35.36 6.81 -26.66
CA ILE A 962 33.92 6.76 -26.96
C ILE A 962 33.69 6.21 -28.37
N ARG A 963 34.50 6.65 -29.35
CA ARG A 963 34.41 6.15 -30.73
C ARG A 963 34.66 4.65 -30.81
N ALA A 964 35.71 4.15 -30.16
CA ALA A 964 36.04 2.73 -30.16
C ALA A 964 34.93 1.89 -29.50
N GLU A 965 34.41 2.34 -28.35
CA GLU A 965 33.32 1.67 -27.64
C GLU A 965 32.02 1.63 -28.46
N MET A 966 31.61 2.76 -29.04
CA MET A 966 30.39 2.85 -29.83
C MET A 966 30.46 2.03 -31.12
N LEU A 967 31.61 2.00 -31.80
CA LEU A 967 31.80 1.15 -32.98
C LEU A 967 31.75 -0.34 -32.63
N SER A 968 32.31 -0.74 -31.50
CA SER A 968 32.23 -2.13 -31.00
C SER A 968 30.78 -2.53 -30.69
N ARG A 969 30.03 -1.68 -29.97
CA ARG A 969 28.61 -1.92 -29.67
C ARG A 969 27.75 -1.93 -30.93
N GLN A 970 27.97 -0.99 -31.85
CA GLN A 970 27.27 -0.93 -33.14
C GLN A 970 27.52 -2.20 -33.96
N PHE A 971 28.76 -2.67 -34.03
CA PHE A 971 29.11 -3.91 -34.71
C PHE A 971 28.38 -5.11 -34.10
N ASN A 972 28.46 -5.29 -32.78
CA ASN A 972 27.81 -6.43 -32.11
C ASN A 972 26.27 -6.38 -32.26
N ALA A 973 25.66 -5.20 -32.19
CA ALA A 973 24.23 -5.02 -32.39
C ALA A 973 23.82 -5.30 -33.85
N ALA A 974 24.56 -4.79 -34.83
CA ALA A 974 24.28 -5.03 -36.25
C ALA A 974 24.39 -6.52 -36.62
N VAL A 975 25.38 -7.22 -36.05
CA VAL A 975 25.53 -8.68 -36.19
C VAL A 975 24.34 -9.43 -35.58
N ALA A 976 23.82 -8.99 -34.43
CA ALA A 976 22.66 -9.60 -33.80
C ALA A 976 21.36 -9.44 -34.61
N ILE A 977 21.22 -8.35 -35.36
CA ILE A 977 20.05 -8.07 -36.23
C ILE A 977 20.21 -8.74 -37.61
N SER A 978 21.38 -9.29 -37.92
CA SER A 978 21.77 -9.75 -39.27
C SER A 978 21.81 -8.62 -40.31
N SER A 979 22.08 -7.38 -39.88
CA SER A 979 22.33 -6.25 -40.79
C SER A 979 23.82 -6.18 -41.13
N PHE A 980 24.25 -7.05 -42.05
CA PHE A 980 25.67 -7.26 -42.32
C PHE A 980 26.35 -6.07 -43.02
N ASP A 981 25.63 -5.28 -43.80
CA ASP A 981 26.16 -4.06 -44.43
C ASP A 981 26.63 -3.03 -43.39
N VAL A 982 25.81 -2.80 -42.35
CA VAL A 982 26.12 -1.85 -41.28
C VAL A 982 27.24 -2.39 -40.39
N ALA A 983 27.24 -3.70 -40.12
CA ALA A 983 28.32 -4.35 -39.39
C ALA A 983 29.66 -4.24 -40.14
N HIS A 984 29.66 -4.45 -41.45
CA HIS A 984 30.84 -4.31 -42.29
C HIS A 984 31.36 -2.86 -42.32
N ALA A 985 30.47 -1.87 -42.47
CA ALA A 985 30.84 -0.46 -42.41
C ALA A 985 31.44 -0.06 -41.05
N ALA A 986 30.86 -0.54 -39.95
CA ALA A 986 31.39 -0.32 -38.60
C ALA A 986 32.79 -0.94 -38.45
N LEU A 987 32.99 -2.17 -38.94
CA LEU A 987 34.26 -2.89 -38.89
C LEU A 987 35.40 -2.18 -39.63
N LEU A 988 35.12 -1.63 -40.81
CA LEU A 988 36.10 -0.84 -41.57
C LEU A 988 36.51 0.46 -40.85
N SER A 989 35.63 1.00 -40.01
CA SER A 989 35.89 2.23 -39.27
C SER A 989 36.61 2.02 -37.92
N MET A 990 36.85 0.77 -37.51
CA MET A 990 37.60 0.43 -36.29
C MET A 990 39.10 0.66 -36.50
N THR A 991 39.74 1.39 -35.59
CA THR A 991 41.18 1.72 -35.66
C THR A 991 42.08 0.67 -34.98
N ASP A 992 41.54 -0.13 -34.06
CA ASP A 992 42.27 -1.19 -33.36
C ASP A 992 42.26 -2.50 -34.15
N GLN A 993 43.44 -2.96 -34.56
CA GLN A 993 43.63 -4.18 -35.37
C GLN A 993 43.20 -5.46 -34.63
N ALA A 994 43.39 -5.53 -33.31
CA ALA A 994 43.05 -6.73 -32.54
C ALA A 994 41.53 -6.90 -32.44
N VAL A 995 40.82 -5.81 -32.13
CA VAL A 995 39.36 -5.81 -32.06
C VAL A 995 38.77 -6.02 -33.45
N GLN A 996 39.31 -5.35 -34.49
CA GLN A 996 38.89 -5.53 -35.88
C GLN A 996 39.00 -7.00 -36.33
N HIS A 997 40.10 -7.68 -36.04
CA HIS A 997 40.28 -9.09 -36.38
C HIS A 997 39.30 -10.00 -35.61
N SER A 998 39.06 -9.72 -34.32
CA SER A 998 38.11 -10.48 -33.51
C SER A 998 36.66 -10.30 -33.97
N SER A 999 36.29 -9.07 -34.34
CA SER A 999 34.98 -8.72 -34.89
C SER A 999 34.79 -9.36 -36.26
N LEU A 1000 35.81 -9.33 -37.13
CA LEU A 1000 35.77 -9.98 -38.44
C LEU A 1000 35.47 -11.47 -38.33
N ARG A 1001 36.14 -12.17 -37.40
CA ARG A 1001 35.86 -13.59 -37.14
C ARG A 1001 34.42 -13.81 -36.72
N LYS A 1002 33.90 -13.00 -35.80
CA LYS A 1002 32.49 -13.08 -35.36
C LYS A 1002 31.50 -12.80 -36.49
N LEU A 1003 31.79 -11.84 -37.37
CA LEU A 1003 30.95 -11.51 -38.52
C LEU A 1003 30.84 -12.71 -39.47
N ILE A 1004 31.98 -13.29 -39.86
CA ILE A 1004 32.04 -14.43 -40.77
C ILE A 1004 31.33 -15.63 -40.15
N ASP A 1005 31.58 -15.92 -38.88
CA ASP A 1005 30.92 -17.01 -38.15
C ASP A 1005 29.40 -16.85 -38.20
N LYS A 1006 28.88 -15.65 -37.91
CA LYS A 1006 27.44 -15.37 -37.93
C LYS A 1006 26.83 -15.35 -39.32
N MET A 1007 27.52 -14.85 -40.33
CA MET A 1007 27.06 -14.91 -41.73
C MET A 1007 26.98 -16.35 -42.24
N CYS A 1008 27.94 -17.18 -41.86
CA CYS A 1008 27.96 -18.60 -42.20
C CYS A 1008 26.86 -19.38 -41.47
N GLU A 1009 26.71 -19.16 -40.15
CA GLU A 1009 25.64 -19.78 -39.34
C GLU A 1009 24.23 -19.39 -39.79
N SER A 1010 24.04 -18.16 -40.28
CA SER A 1010 22.74 -17.65 -40.74
C SER A 1010 22.47 -17.89 -42.24
N CYS A 1011 23.37 -18.58 -42.95
CA CYS A 1011 23.27 -18.91 -44.37
C CYS A 1011 23.21 -17.69 -45.34
N HIS A 1012 23.69 -16.51 -44.95
CA HIS A 1012 23.76 -15.30 -45.80
C HIS A 1012 25.00 -15.32 -46.72
N ASN A 1013 25.13 -16.38 -47.52
CA ASN A 1013 26.33 -16.66 -48.31
C ASN A 1013 26.52 -15.71 -49.49
N ILE A 1014 25.43 -15.25 -50.09
CA ILE A 1014 25.45 -14.33 -51.23
C ILE A 1014 25.98 -12.96 -50.79
N GLU A 1015 25.50 -12.46 -49.65
CA GLU A 1015 25.94 -11.19 -49.06
C GLU A 1015 27.41 -11.24 -48.63
N LEU A 1016 27.87 -12.37 -48.07
CA LEU A 1016 29.29 -12.54 -47.75
C LEU A 1016 30.16 -12.34 -49.00
N THR A 1017 29.75 -12.95 -50.12
CA THR A 1017 30.50 -12.85 -51.39
C THR A 1017 30.42 -11.49 -52.07
N SER A 1018 29.37 -10.71 -51.81
CA SER A 1018 29.17 -9.40 -52.43
C SER A 1018 29.81 -8.24 -51.65
N LEU A 1019 30.05 -8.40 -50.34
CA LEU A 1019 30.62 -7.35 -49.49
C LEU A 1019 32.11 -7.04 -49.83
N PRO A 1020 32.50 -5.76 -49.99
CA PRO A 1020 33.86 -5.38 -50.34
C PRO A 1020 34.76 -5.26 -49.10
N PHE A 1021 35.40 -6.36 -48.70
CA PHE A 1021 36.39 -6.38 -47.59
C PHE A 1021 37.75 -5.78 -47.99
N THR A 1022 37.83 -4.47 -48.16
CA THR A 1022 39.07 -3.76 -48.56
C THR A 1022 40.18 -3.96 -47.52
N GLY A 1023 41.35 -4.45 -47.95
CA GLY A 1023 42.51 -4.69 -47.06
C GLY A 1023 42.40 -5.89 -46.10
N LEU A 1024 41.23 -6.52 -45.98
CA LEU A 1024 40.95 -7.65 -45.08
C LEU A 1024 40.71 -8.97 -45.84
N THR A 1025 40.92 -8.98 -47.15
CA THR A 1025 40.62 -10.15 -48.00
C THR A 1025 41.39 -11.40 -47.62
N ALA A 1026 42.68 -11.25 -47.28
CA ALA A 1026 43.55 -12.34 -46.85
C ALA A 1026 43.13 -12.90 -45.49
N THR A 1027 42.77 -12.04 -44.53
CA THR A 1027 42.37 -12.46 -43.19
C THR A 1027 41.02 -13.19 -43.18
N VAL A 1028 40.07 -12.79 -44.06
CA VAL A 1028 38.82 -13.55 -44.26
C VAL A 1028 39.10 -14.97 -44.78
N ASP A 1029 40.02 -15.11 -45.75
CA ASP A 1029 40.39 -16.41 -46.32
C ASP A 1029 41.07 -17.31 -45.28
N ASP A 1030 41.95 -16.75 -44.44
CA ASP A 1030 42.58 -17.45 -43.32
C ASP A 1030 41.56 -17.94 -42.29
N ILE A 1031 40.57 -17.10 -41.94
CA ILE A 1031 39.50 -17.47 -41.00
C ILE A 1031 38.63 -18.60 -41.56
N LEU A 1032 38.21 -18.51 -42.82
CA LEU A 1032 37.43 -19.57 -43.47
C LEU A 1032 38.23 -20.86 -43.59
N THR A 1033 39.54 -20.79 -43.89
CA THR A 1033 40.44 -21.95 -43.91
C THR A 1033 40.56 -22.58 -42.53
N GLN A 1034 40.72 -21.77 -41.47
CA GLN A 1034 40.76 -22.25 -40.09
C GLN A 1034 39.44 -22.95 -39.70
N LYS A 1035 38.30 -22.41 -40.11
CA LYS A 1035 36.97 -22.97 -39.83
C LYS A 1035 36.72 -24.27 -40.60
N CYS A 1036 37.10 -24.30 -41.88
CA CYS A 1036 37.09 -25.51 -42.70
C CYS A 1036 37.91 -26.62 -42.05
N ARG A 1037 39.10 -26.32 -41.50
CA ARG A 1037 39.93 -27.29 -40.78
C ARG A 1037 39.30 -27.77 -39.47
N SER A 1038 38.70 -26.87 -38.69
CA SER A 1038 38.07 -27.20 -37.40
C SER A 1038 36.72 -27.92 -37.49
N SER A 1039 36.00 -27.84 -38.62
CA SER A 1039 34.70 -28.51 -38.78
C SER A 1039 34.91 -30.03 -38.86
N GLY A 1040 34.41 -30.76 -37.86
CA GLY A 1040 34.46 -32.23 -37.80
C GLY A 1040 33.26 -32.91 -38.46
N ASP A 1041 32.11 -32.25 -38.51
CA ASP A 1041 30.90 -32.73 -39.18
C ASP A 1041 30.70 -31.94 -40.49
N VAL A 1042 30.81 -32.63 -41.63
CA VAL A 1042 30.76 -32.05 -42.99
C VAL A 1042 29.37 -32.18 -43.62
N VAL A 1043 28.48 -32.98 -43.03
CA VAL A 1043 27.20 -33.38 -43.63
C VAL A 1043 26.01 -32.74 -42.94
N HIS A 1044 26.01 -32.64 -41.60
CA HIS A 1044 24.88 -32.08 -40.84
C HIS A 1044 25.15 -30.69 -40.24
N GLY A 1045 26.38 -30.17 -40.39
CA GLY A 1045 26.79 -28.85 -39.92
C GLY A 1045 26.67 -27.71 -40.95
N VAL A 1046 27.09 -26.50 -40.56
CA VAL A 1046 27.17 -25.34 -41.46
C VAL A 1046 28.15 -25.64 -42.62
N PRO A 1047 27.77 -25.41 -43.89
CA PRO A 1047 28.55 -25.88 -45.04
C PRO A 1047 29.75 -24.97 -45.36
N TYR A 1048 30.69 -24.82 -44.42
CA TYR A 1048 31.86 -23.94 -44.53
C TYR A 1048 32.68 -24.17 -45.80
N HIS A 1049 32.85 -25.43 -46.21
CA HIS A 1049 33.61 -25.78 -47.43
C HIS A 1049 32.92 -25.32 -48.72
N GLN A 1050 31.59 -25.28 -48.77
CA GLN A 1050 30.84 -24.74 -49.91
C GLN A 1050 30.92 -23.21 -49.96
N ILE A 1051 30.86 -22.56 -48.78
CA ILE A 1051 30.96 -21.11 -48.64
C ILE A 1051 32.38 -20.64 -49.01
N HIS A 1052 33.40 -21.37 -48.57
CA HIS A 1052 34.80 -21.04 -48.89
C HIS A 1052 35.12 -21.29 -50.36
N TYR A 1053 34.53 -22.32 -50.97
CA TYR A 1053 34.59 -22.55 -52.41
C TYR A 1053 33.96 -21.41 -53.22
N SER A 1054 32.73 -20.98 -52.87
CA SER A 1054 32.05 -19.87 -53.58
C SER A 1054 32.78 -18.54 -53.41
N TRP A 1055 33.38 -18.31 -52.23
CA TRP A 1055 34.21 -17.14 -51.94
C TRP A 1055 35.47 -17.04 -52.81
N ARG A 1056 36.20 -18.14 -52.99
CA ARG A 1056 37.42 -18.14 -53.83
C ARG A 1056 37.08 -18.01 -55.32
N ILE A 1057 35.96 -18.58 -55.77
CA ILE A 1057 35.47 -18.42 -57.15
C ILE A 1057 35.07 -16.98 -57.46
N SER A 1058 34.32 -16.31 -56.57
CA SER A 1058 33.89 -14.93 -56.83
C SER A 1058 35.06 -13.95 -56.99
N ARG A 1059 36.26 -14.34 -56.56
CA ARG A 1059 37.50 -13.57 -56.65
C ARG A 1059 38.50 -14.09 -57.70
N ASN A 1060 38.07 -15.02 -58.56
CA ASN A 1060 38.87 -15.67 -59.61
C ASN A 1060 40.04 -16.54 -59.10
N ASP A 1061 40.02 -16.99 -57.84
CA ASP A 1061 40.98 -17.97 -57.32
C ASP A 1061 40.47 -19.41 -57.50
N TYR A 1062 40.42 -19.85 -58.76
CA TYR A 1062 39.98 -21.22 -59.11
C TYR A 1062 40.90 -22.30 -58.55
N ARG A 1063 42.19 -21.98 -58.37
CA ARG A 1063 43.20 -22.90 -57.86
C ARG A 1063 43.04 -23.14 -56.36
N GLY A 1064 42.82 -22.07 -55.59
CA GLY A 1064 42.49 -22.17 -54.18
C GLY A 1064 41.12 -22.81 -53.96
N ALA A 1065 40.12 -22.55 -54.81
CA ALA A 1065 38.80 -23.19 -54.69
C ALA A 1065 38.89 -24.72 -54.83
N ALA A 1066 39.74 -25.19 -55.74
CA ALA A 1066 40.01 -26.60 -55.95
C ALA A 1066 40.65 -27.28 -54.71
N SER A 1067 41.51 -26.59 -53.97
CA SER A 1067 42.11 -27.17 -52.75
C SER A 1067 41.08 -27.42 -51.64
N VAL A 1068 40.08 -26.56 -51.54
CA VAL A 1068 39.00 -26.66 -50.53
C VAL A 1068 38.10 -27.85 -50.81
N LEU A 1069 37.80 -28.10 -52.09
CA LEU A 1069 37.02 -29.27 -52.51
C LEU A 1069 37.75 -30.57 -52.22
N LEU A 1070 39.07 -30.63 -52.47
CA LEU A 1070 39.88 -31.81 -52.16
C LEU A 1070 39.93 -32.09 -50.65
N GLU A 1071 40.08 -31.06 -49.82
CA GLU A 1071 40.01 -31.19 -48.35
C GLU A 1071 38.63 -31.69 -47.89
N ARG A 1072 37.55 -31.21 -48.50
CA ARG A 1072 36.20 -31.69 -48.19
C ARG A 1072 36.00 -33.15 -48.57
N ILE A 1073 36.51 -33.58 -49.72
CA ILE A 1073 36.43 -34.97 -50.18
C ILE A 1073 37.10 -35.90 -49.16
N HIS A 1074 38.33 -35.57 -48.73
CA HIS A 1074 39.04 -36.37 -47.72
C HIS A 1074 38.26 -36.45 -46.40
N LYS A 1075 37.63 -35.35 -45.96
CA LYS A 1075 36.81 -35.36 -44.74
C LYS A 1075 35.49 -36.13 -44.88
N LEU A 1076 34.84 -36.07 -46.05
CA LEU A 1076 33.64 -36.87 -46.35
C LEU A 1076 33.96 -38.37 -46.39
N GLN A 1077 35.12 -38.74 -46.93
CA GLN A 1077 35.64 -40.10 -46.93
C GLN A 1077 35.96 -40.59 -45.51
N ALA A 1078 36.63 -39.76 -44.70
CA ALA A 1078 36.96 -40.08 -43.31
C ALA A 1078 35.72 -40.21 -42.39
N ALA A 1079 34.65 -39.46 -42.67
CA ALA A 1079 33.40 -39.51 -41.90
C ALA A 1079 32.52 -40.73 -42.21
N GLY A 1080 32.87 -41.56 -43.20
CA GLY A 1080 32.11 -42.76 -43.57
C GLY A 1080 30.72 -42.51 -44.20
N GLU A 1081 30.36 -41.24 -44.44
CA GLU A 1081 29.07 -40.86 -45.04
C GLU A 1081 29.13 -40.61 -46.55
N GLY A 1082 30.29 -40.86 -47.17
CA GLY A 1082 30.50 -40.70 -48.62
C GLY A 1082 29.63 -41.61 -49.49
N ASP A 1083 29.13 -42.71 -48.94
CA ASP A 1083 28.40 -43.77 -49.65
C ASP A 1083 26.86 -43.63 -49.56
N LYS A 1084 26.34 -42.56 -48.94
CA LYS A 1084 24.89 -42.30 -48.91
C LYS A 1084 24.41 -41.88 -50.32
N PHE A 1085 23.45 -42.62 -50.89
CA PHE A 1085 22.83 -42.28 -52.18
C PHE A 1085 21.98 -41.00 -52.06
N VAL A 1086 22.21 -40.00 -52.93
CA VAL A 1086 21.54 -38.69 -52.88
C VAL A 1086 20.53 -38.49 -54.03
N GLY A 1087 20.49 -39.38 -55.03
CA GLY A 1087 19.64 -39.28 -56.22
C GLY A 1087 19.03 -40.61 -56.70
N GLU A 1088 18.33 -40.58 -57.84
CA GLU A 1088 17.78 -41.79 -58.50
C GLU A 1088 18.86 -42.68 -59.12
N ASP A 1089 20.04 -42.11 -59.40
CA ASP A 1089 21.19 -42.81 -59.98
C ASP A 1089 22.14 -43.30 -58.88
N VAL A 1090 22.53 -44.58 -58.97
CA VAL A 1090 23.27 -45.30 -57.93
C VAL A 1090 24.72 -44.81 -57.81
N LEU A 1091 25.25 -44.19 -58.87
CA LEU A 1091 26.59 -43.59 -58.89
C LEU A 1091 26.64 -42.15 -58.35
N ASP A 1092 25.48 -41.58 -58.02
CA ASP A 1092 25.35 -40.17 -57.63
C ASP A 1092 25.48 -39.99 -56.11
N THR A 1093 26.72 -40.16 -55.64
CA THR A 1093 27.13 -39.96 -54.25
C THR A 1093 27.63 -38.53 -54.01
N PRO A 1094 27.63 -38.04 -52.77
CA PRO A 1094 28.20 -36.72 -52.46
C PRO A 1094 29.66 -36.63 -52.88
N VAL A 1095 30.44 -37.72 -52.81
CA VAL A 1095 31.86 -37.74 -53.17
C VAL A 1095 32.05 -37.58 -54.69
N THR A 1096 31.29 -38.31 -55.52
CA THR A 1096 31.40 -38.22 -56.99
C THR A 1096 31.03 -36.83 -57.51
N ARG A 1097 29.97 -36.22 -56.95
CA ARG A 1097 29.60 -34.82 -57.26
C ARG A 1097 30.71 -33.80 -56.94
N HIS A 1098 31.40 -33.96 -55.81
CA HIS A 1098 32.48 -33.04 -55.42
C HIS A 1098 33.75 -33.23 -56.26
N TYR A 1099 34.07 -34.46 -56.71
CA TYR A 1099 35.14 -34.69 -57.67
C TYR A 1099 34.86 -34.04 -59.03
N LEU A 1100 33.61 -34.08 -59.52
CA LEU A 1100 33.22 -33.38 -60.75
C LEU A 1100 33.39 -31.85 -60.61
N LEU A 1101 32.97 -31.27 -59.48
CA LEU A 1101 33.22 -29.86 -59.17
C LEU A 1101 34.72 -29.52 -59.14
N LEU A 1102 35.54 -30.42 -58.58
CA LEU A 1102 37.00 -30.26 -58.51
C LEU A 1102 37.65 -30.27 -59.90
N ILE A 1103 37.25 -31.21 -60.77
CA ILE A 1103 37.72 -31.30 -62.15
C ILE A 1103 37.34 -30.03 -62.92
N ASN A 1104 36.09 -29.55 -62.76
CA ASN A 1104 35.62 -28.33 -63.39
C ASN A 1104 36.42 -27.11 -62.92
N ALA A 1105 36.63 -26.94 -61.61
CA ALA A 1105 37.41 -25.84 -61.05
C ALA A 1105 38.87 -25.83 -61.54
N LEU A 1106 39.54 -27.00 -61.58
CA LEU A 1106 40.91 -27.12 -62.09
C LEU A 1106 41.02 -26.90 -63.60
N SER A 1107 39.97 -27.24 -64.36
CA SER A 1107 39.93 -27.01 -65.81
C SER A 1107 39.86 -25.52 -66.18
N CYS A 1108 39.34 -24.68 -65.28
CA CYS A 1108 39.31 -23.22 -65.41
C CYS A 1108 40.68 -22.56 -65.12
N VAL A 1109 41.65 -23.30 -64.59
CA VAL A 1109 43.01 -22.82 -64.33
C VAL A 1109 43.88 -23.05 -65.56
N ASN A 1110 44.80 -22.12 -65.85
CA ASN A 1110 45.79 -22.31 -66.91
C ASN A 1110 46.53 -23.65 -66.73
N PRO A 1111 46.71 -24.46 -67.80
CA PRO A 1111 47.22 -25.82 -67.71
C PRO A 1111 48.63 -25.94 -67.10
N LYS A 1112 49.42 -24.86 -67.13
CA LYS A 1112 50.75 -24.80 -66.48
C LYS A 1112 50.69 -24.64 -64.95
N GLN A 1113 49.55 -24.24 -64.40
CA GLN A 1113 49.34 -23.92 -62.97
C GLN A 1113 48.25 -24.80 -62.33
N ALA A 1114 47.69 -25.77 -63.07
CA ALA A 1114 46.61 -26.65 -62.65
C ALA A 1114 47.11 -27.80 -61.74
N TRP A 1115 47.59 -27.46 -60.55
CA TRP A 1115 48.09 -28.40 -59.55
C TRP A 1115 47.81 -27.90 -58.12
N ILE A 1116 47.52 -28.83 -57.20
CA ILE A 1116 47.13 -28.58 -55.80
C ILE A 1116 48.11 -29.30 -54.86
N PHE A 1117 48.33 -28.75 -53.67
CA PHE A 1117 49.03 -29.46 -52.60
C PHE A 1117 48.05 -30.25 -51.73
N SER A 1118 48.31 -31.53 -51.54
CA SER A 1118 47.63 -32.38 -50.56
C SER A 1118 48.59 -32.68 -49.40
N GLU A 1119 48.13 -32.45 -48.16
CA GLU A 1119 48.82 -32.89 -46.94
C GLU A 1119 48.06 -34.12 -46.41
N GLU A 1120 48.68 -35.31 -46.49
CA GLU A 1120 48.17 -36.51 -45.83
C GLU A 1120 48.50 -36.44 -44.33
N VAL A 1121 47.50 -36.60 -43.47
CA VAL A 1121 47.70 -36.76 -42.03
C VAL A 1121 47.99 -38.23 -41.77
N SER A 1122 49.25 -38.56 -41.45
CA SER A 1122 49.63 -39.90 -41.01
C SER A 1122 49.38 -40.01 -39.50
N ASP A 1123 48.30 -40.69 -39.10
CA ASP A 1123 48.09 -41.08 -37.71
C ASP A 1123 49.12 -42.14 -37.32
N THR A 1124 50.14 -41.72 -36.57
CA THR A 1124 51.00 -42.63 -35.79
C THR A 1124 51.04 -42.11 -34.37
N GLU A 1125 50.83 -43.00 -33.41
CA GLU A 1125 50.74 -42.68 -31.98
C GLU A 1125 52.00 -41.92 -31.52
N GLY A 1126 51.81 -40.73 -30.96
CA GLY A 1126 52.87 -39.99 -30.28
C GLY A 1126 53.60 -38.92 -31.10
N GLY A 1127 52.87 -37.96 -31.65
CA GLY A 1127 53.40 -36.63 -32.00
C GLY A 1127 53.25 -36.25 -33.48
N VAL A 1128 52.55 -35.14 -33.72
CA VAL A 1128 52.27 -34.58 -35.04
C VAL A 1128 53.59 -34.20 -35.75
N LYS A 1129 54.06 -35.04 -36.68
CA LYS A 1129 55.03 -34.61 -37.71
C LYS A 1129 54.26 -34.11 -38.93
N PRO A 1130 54.70 -33.02 -39.60
CA PRO A 1130 54.06 -32.54 -40.81
C PRO A 1130 54.18 -33.61 -41.91
N GLY A 1131 53.04 -34.06 -42.46
CA GLY A 1131 52.97 -35.02 -43.55
C GLY A 1131 53.69 -34.53 -44.81
N LYS A 1132 54.17 -35.46 -45.66
CA LYS A 1132 54.84 -35.11 -46.92
C LYS A 1132 53.82 -34.46 -47.88
N ARG A 1133 54.06 -33.20 -48.25
CA ARG A 1133 53.23 -32.48 -49.24
C ARG A 1133 53.31 -33.17 -50.61
N LYS A 1134 52.19 -33.73 -51.09
CA LYS A 1134 52.06 -34.35 -52.41
C LYS A 1134 51.42 -33.37 -53.39
N VAL A 1135 51.96 -33.25 -54.60
CA VAL A 1135 51.38 -32.43 -55.67
C VAL A 1135 50.36 -33.29 -56.42
N VAL A 1136 49.11 -32.84 -56.46
CA VAL A 1136 48.00 -33.50 -57.16
C VAL A 1136 47.69 -32.70 -58.44
N THR A 1137 47.81 -33.35 -59.60
CA THR A 1137 47.51 -32.75 -60.90
C THR A 1137 46.10 -33.12 -61.39
N LEU A 1138 45.59 -32.42 -62.41
CA LEU A 1138 44.28 -32.73 -63.00
C LEU A 1138 44.18 -34.16 -63.56
N ALA A 1139 45.29 -34.75 -64.02
CA ALA A 1139 45.31 -36.15 -64.44
C ALA A 1139 45.12 -37.10 -63.25
N ASP A 1140 45.73 -36.78 -62.10
CA ASP A 1140 45.63 -37.57 -60.88
C ASP A 1140 44.21 -37.53 -60.29
N VAL A 1141 43.57 -36.36 -60.28
CA VAL A 1141 42.17 -36.22 -59.80
C VAL A 1141 41.20 -37.01 -60.68
N ARG A 1142 41.38 -36.99 -62.01
CA ARG A 1142 40.55 -37.79 -62.93
C ARG A 1142 40.72 -39.29 -62.70
N LYS A 1143 41.94 -39.72 -62.38
CA LYS A 1143 42.23 -41.10 -62.02
C LYS A 1143 41.54 -41.49 -60.71
N GLN A 1144 41.66 -40.67 -59.67
CA GLN A 1144 41.01 -40.88 -58.38
C GLN A 1144 39.48 -40.92 -58.48
N TYR A 1145 38.89 -40.08 -59.34
CA TYR A 1145 37.45 -40.11 -59.62
C TYR A 1145 37.01 -41.42 -60.26
N GLN A 1146 37.79 -41.95 -61.22
CA GLN A 1146 37.52 -43.24 -61.84
C GLN A 1146 37.66 -44.39 -60.84
N GLU A 1147 38.71 -44.36 -60.01
CA GLU A 1147 38.93 -45.35 -58.94
C GLU A 1147 37.76 -45.37 -57.93
N GLU A 1148 37.19 -44.21 -57.59
CA GLU A 1148 36.03 -44.14 -56.69
C GLU A 1148 34.73 -44.64 -57.36
N LEU A 1149 34.52 -44.37 -58.66
CA LEU A 1149 33.40 -44.94 -59.42
C LEU A 1149 33.50 -46.47 -59.49
N ASP A 1150 34.70 -47.00 -59.74
CA ASP A 1150 34.96 -48.43 -59.78
C ASP A 1150 34.73 -49.07 -58.40
N ARG A 1151 35.11 -48.38 -57.31
CA ARG A 1151 34.85 -48.79 -55.92
C ARG A 1151 33.36 -48.84 -55.59
N ILE A 1152 32.58 -47.82 -55.94
CA ILE A 1152 31.12 -47.80 -55.72
C ILE A 1152 30.45 -48.94 -56.51
N ALA A 1153 30.88 -49.17 -57.75
CA ALA A 1153 30.41 -50.29 -58.57
C ALA A 1153 30.78 -51.66 -57.97
N ALA A 1154 31.94 -51.79 -57.32
CA ALA A 1154 32.36 -53.01 -56.62
C ALA A 1154 31.55 -53.27 -55.33
N ILE A 1155 31.26 -52.22 -54.54
CA ILE A 1155 30.40 -52.30 -53.35
C ILE A 1155 28.98 -52.73 -53.73
N GLN A 1156 28.43 -52.21 -54.83
CA GLN A 1156 27.10 -52.60 -55.33
C GLN A 1156 27.02 -54.08 -55.75
N ASN A 1157 28.12 -54.65 -56.24
CA ASN A 1157 28.20 -56.02 -56.72
C ASN A 1157 28.60 -57.03 -55.61
N ASP A 1158 28.64 -56.62 -54.33
CA ASP A 1158 29.05 -57.44 -53.17
C ASP A 1158 30.45 -58.09 -53.31
N GLN A 1159 31.34 -57.51 -54.13
CA GLN A 1159 32.69 -58.02 -54.36
C GLN A 1159 33.68 -57.40 -53.37
N PHE A 1160 33.69 -57.85 -52.12
CA PHE A 1160 34.78 -57.52 -51.18
C PHE A 1160 36.04 -58.33 -51.52
N GLY A 1161 36.85 -57.81 -52.44
CA GLY A 1161 38.20 -58.31 -52.70
C GLY A 1161 39.13 -58.00 -51.53
N PHE A 1162 39.52 -59.04 -50.78
CA PHE A 1162 40.72 -59.01 -49.95
C PHE A 1162 41.94 -58.96 -50.87
N GLU A 1163 42.59 -57.80 -51.00
CA GLU A 1163 44.00 -57.77 -51.36
C GLU A 1163 44.82 -57.55 -50.08
N ALA A 1164 45.42 -58.65 -49.63
CA ALA A 1164 46.45 -58.66 -48.63
C ALA A 1164 47.78 -58.30 -49.30
N ASP A 1165 48.37 -57.17 -48.90
CA ASP A 1165 49.82 -57.02 -48.89
C ASP A 1165 50.24 -56.03 -47.79
N ASP A 1166 49.96 -56.40 -46.53
CA ASP A 1166 50.59 -55.78 -45.36
C ASP A 1166 51.46 -56.83 -44.65
N ALA A 1167 52.64 -57.05 -45.23
CA ALA A 1167 53.75 -57.65 -44.52
C ALA A 1167 54.30 -56.66 -43.49
N MET A 1168 54.02 -56.94 -42.22
CA MET A 1168 54.79 -56.55 -41.03
C MET A 1168 55.38 -55.12 -41.00
N GLN A 1169 54.63 -54.20 -40.40
CA GLN A 1169 55.10 -53.35 -39.31
C GLN A 1169 53.89 -52.82 -38.54
N ILE A 1170 53.60 -53.36 -37.35
CA ILE A 1170 52.69 -52.70 -36.40
C ILE A 1170 53.29 -52.85 -35.00
N LEU A 1171 53.87 -51.74 -34.54
CA LEU A 1171 53.84 -51.28 -33.16
C LEU A 1171 52.53 -50.54 -32.96
#